data_AF-A0A0P7CNN9-F1
#
_entry.id   AF-A0A0P7CNN9-F1
#
_cell.length_a   1.000
_cell.length_b   1.000
_cell.length_c   1.000
_cell.angle_alpha   90.00
_cell.angle_beta   90.00
_cell.angle_gamma   90.00
#
_symmetry.space_group_name_H-M   'P 1'
#
loop_
_entity.id
_entity.type
_entity.pdbx_description
1 polymer ?
#
loop_
_entity_poly.entity_id
_entity_poly.type
_entity_poly.pdbx_seq_one_letter_code
_entity_poly.pdbx_strand_id
1 'polypeptide(L)'
;MGWSDFSAEVGSGEHDSGQNSAGARTAFGAVPPTACAATARPEPIRGTAGTAGIASRLHRGVAEAHGNALAAQQALQLVLVRRWAEGHGSQAEPTAGVAGELGGLGTPGLGVLGAPMMPGARAPEPGAWHHYELRDDQLVERPGPPPDPAPWPSRRSSPKPLARSARVALVEQDLSALARGEIAAVLGAAYAQPGFNQRIALGAGRPLELAAVDRLGLTGGSAGLGALDARLRTTGAAGSTPARHLAAARQAVEVMALYLGLHLCLADGELAGGLPPGAVPDGWPVPVLSVPTGLDARTMRVEVMAAELVPLPWLAAHVTFHDPRGATVGRVSGLGVHVRPRPGAPLGPGAGGIVPGFLGRFNGRGERALLSEFNLAHISDGDQAIAMGPEFARFSHVPAVRLPSGDLLLVDRVMSLTGRRGDVHGESRWRTEYDSPADAWYYRDSANAGMPNCVHMESSLQAAAFIGPYLGGTLLGGGDEPLRLRNLEGQATLLRAVDLRDQTISQESSVITTSVTPGALLQEFAYECSLAGEPFYRGTSLFGYFSNEALNNQVGLDGGRLAPTWLERNDTAATRTVDVSARRASPGQVARSVGRLALVDGFDVVDGGGNAGLAYLHWVQPIDPTAWYFEQHFRLDPVIPGSFGVETLIQAVQEWALDAGLDRDLDRPEFVVPVGSTLRWKYRGQFLRTDSPMTFEAHITGVERRPGRVRVTADGNVWKPGMRIYQVDQLCVELREADAPAW
;
A
#
# COMPACT_ATOMS: atom_id res chain seq x y z
N MET A 1 -7.43 41.30 -26.12
CA MET A 1 -7.17 42.70 -25.70
C MET A 1 -7.25 42.68 -24.17
N GLY A 2 -6.20 42.52 -23.38
CA GLY A 2 -4.82 42.99 -23.51
C GLY A 2 -4.60 44.02 -22.40
N TRP A 3 -4.50 43.59 -21.14
CA TRP A 3 -4.12 44.44 -20.01
C TRP A 3 -3.04 43.72 -19.20
N SER A 4 -1.87 44.33 -19.25
CA SER A 4 -0.60 43.98 -18.63
C SER A 4 -0.49 44.52 -17.20
N ASP A 5 0.21 43.75 -16.37
CA ASP A 5 1.15 44.12 -15.31
C ASP A 5 0.94 45.41 -14.49
N PHE A 6 0.82 45.23 -13.18
CA PHE A 6 1.33 46.19 -12.20
C PHE A 6 2.15 45.44 -11.14
N SER A 7 3.46 45.72 -11.13
CA SER A 7 4.39 45.37 -10.06
C SER A 7 4.24 46.32 -8.87
N ALA A 8 4.68 45.80 -7.73
CA ALA A 8 4.69 46.39 -6.41
C ALA A 8 5.46 47.72 -6.30
N GLU A 9 5.05 48.55 -5.33
CA GLU A 9 6.00 49.32 -4.54
C GLU A 9 5.50 49.50 -3.10
N VAL A 10 6.41 49.25 -2.18
CA VAL A 10 6.27 49.31 -0.72
C VAL A 10 6.56 50.74 -0.28
N GLY A 11 5.71 51.31 0.59
CA GLY A 11 5.92 52.62 1.20
C GLY A 11 5.38 52.65 2.62
N SER A 12 6.30 52.63 3.58
CA SER A 12 6.18 52.76 5.03
C SER A 12 5.53 54.07 5.51
N GLY A 13 4.83 54.03 6.64
CA GLY A 13 4.50 55.23 7.43
C GLY A 13 3.54 54.97 8.59
N GLU A 14 4.09 54.79 9.80
CA GLU A 14 3.38 54.82 11.08
C GLU A 14 2.90 56.25 11.43
N HIS A 15 1.69 56.40 11.99
CA HIS A 15 1.46 57.01 13.32
C HIS A 15 -0.04 57.13 13.69
N ASP A 16 -0.35 56.56 14.85
CA ASP A 16 -1.11 57.09 15.99
C ASP A 16 -2.57 57.61 15.91
N SER A 17 -3.40 56.88 16.68
CA SER A 17 -4.27 57.35 17.78
C SER A 17 -5.40 58.38 17.57
N GLY A 18 -6.55 58.12 18.20
CA GLY A 18 -7.47 59.18 18.64
C GLY A 18 -8.96 58.86 18.55
N GLN A 19 -9.55 58.51 19.70
CA GLN A 19 -11.00 58.41 19.94
C GLN A 19 -11.73 59.77 19.90
N ASN A 20 -13.06 59.68 19.66
CA ASN A 20 -14.18 60.40 20.29
C ASN A 20 -15.15 61.23 19.41
N SER A 21 -16.36 60.64 19.28
CA SER A 21 -17.68 61.13 19.76
C SER A 21 -18.53 62.18 19.01
N ALA A 22 -19.83 61.81 18.97
CA ALA A 22 -21.08 62.60 18.83
C ALA A 22 -21.37 63.30 17.48
N GLY A 23 -22.57 63.28 16.89
CA GLY A 23 -23.90 62.78 17.26
C GLY A 23 -24.94 63.44 16.33
N ALA A 24 -26.08 62.79 16.05
CA ALA A 24 -27.43 63.37 15.91
C ALA A 24 -28.41 62.43 15.18
N ARG A 25 -29.59 62.27 15.78
CA ARG A 25 -30.77 61.52 15.33
C ARG A 25 -31.64 62.40 14.43
N THR A 26 -32.42 61.82 13.51
CA THR A 26 -33.91 61.90 13.49
C THR A 26 -34.53 60.97 12.42
N ALA A 27 -35.76 60.53 12.69
CA ALA A 27 -36.49 59.41 12.12
C ALA A 27 -37.57 59.82 11.09
N PHE A 28 -38.03 58.85 10.28
CA PHE A 28 -39.38 58.67 9.68
C PHE A 28 -39.36 57.24 9.07
N GLY A 29 -40.35 56.34 9.07
CA GLY A 29 -41.77 56.32 9.38
C GLY A 29 -42.36 55.19 8.52
N ALA A 30 -42.99 54.16 9.10
CA ALA A 30 -43.58 53.01 8.40
C ALA A 30 -45.07 53.24 8.11
N VAL A 31 -45.62 52.65 7.03
CA VAL A 31 -47.01 52.15 6.80
C VAL A 31 -47.17 51.61 5.34
N PRO A 32 -48.10 50.66 5.04
CA PRO A 32 -47.96 49.54 4.09
C PRO A 32 -48.85 49.68 2.82
N PRO A 33 -49.07 48.59 2.04
CA PRO A 33 -50.28 48.54 1.20
C PRO A 33 -51.11 47.23 1.31
N THR A 34 -52.41 47.42 1.13
CA THR A 34 -53.53 46.47 1.12
C THR A 34 -53.90 45.97 -0.29
N ALA A 35 -54.63 44.84 -0.35
CA ALA A 35 -55.19 44.10 -1.50
C ALA A 35 -56.19 44.91 -2.38
N CYS A 36 -56.73 44.49 -3.54
CA CYS A 36 -57.05 43.19 -4.14
C CYS A 36 -57.53 43.37 -5.61
N ALA A 37 -57.38 42.39 -6.52
CA ALA A 37 -58.39 41.94 -7.50
C ALA A 37 -57.85 40.88 -8.50
N ALA A 38 -58.68 39.88 -8.80
CA ALA A 38 -58.40 38.64 -9.53
C ALA A 38 -58.61 38.72 -11.05
N THR A 39 -58.02 37.78 -11.82
CA THR A 39 -58.71 36.98 -12.88
C THR A 39 -57.82 35.90 -13.53
N ALA A 40 -58.48 34.77 -13.84
CA ALA A 40 -58.16 33.69 -14.80
C ALA A 40 -57.06 32.65 -14.52
N ARG A 41 -57.51 31.42 -14.20
CA ARG A 41 -56.76 30.14 -14.28
C ARG A 41 -56.77 29.60 -15.73
N PRO A 42 -55.66 29.03 -16.24
CA PRO A 42 -55.72 28.02 -17.30
C PRO A 42 -55.85 26.60 -16.69
N GLU A 43 -56.64 25.75 -17.34
CA GLU A 43 -56.85 24.34 -17.01
C GLU A 43 -55.57 23.48 -17.07
N PRO A 44 -55.50 22.37 -16.31
CA PRO A 44 -54.42 21.40 -16.44
C PRO A 44 -54.63 20.53 -17.69
N ILE A 45 -53.60 20.47 -18.53
CA ILE A 45 -53.51 19.51 -19.64
C ILE A 45 -53.55 18.08 -19.08
N ARG A 46 -54.61 17.35 -19.40
CA ARG A 46 -54.69 15.89 -19.20
C ARG A 46 -53.73 15.21 -20.19
N GLY A 47 -52.63 14.66 -19.70
CA GLY A 47 -51.78 13.74 -20.45
C GLY A 47 -50.51 13.37 -19.70
N THR A 48 -50.32 12.07 -19.45
CA THR A 48 -49.13 11.36 -18.90
C THR A 48 -49.29 10.64 -17.54
N ALA A 49 -50.49 10.13 -17.22
CA ALA A 49 -50.63 9.10 -16.17
C ALA A 49 -50.12 7.70 -16.58
N GLY A 50 -49.68 7.50 -17.83
CA GLY A 50 -49.28 6.19 -18.37
C GLY A 50 -47.80 5.83 -18.16
N THR A 51 -46.88 6.78 -18.26
CA THR A 51 -45.43 6.50 -18.29
C THR A 51 -44.81 6.30 -16.91
N ALA A 52 -45.22 7.07 -15.90
CA ALA A 52 -44.76 6.88 -14.51
C ALA A 52 -45.20 5.51 -13.94
N GLY A 53 -46.42 5.05 -14.30
CA GLY A 53 -46.91 3.73 -13.91
C GLY A 53 -46.18 2.56 -14.58
N ILE A 54 -45.65 2.76 -15.80
CA ILE A 54 -44.85 1.74 -16.51
C ILE A 54 -43.45 1.67 -15.89
N ALA A 55 -42.79 2.80 -15.61
CA ALA A 55 -41.48 2.84 -14.99
C ALA A 55 -41.48 2.18 -13.59
N SER A 56 -42.49 2.47 -12.74
CA SER A 56 -42.62 1.82 -11.43
C SER A 56 -42.99 0.33 -11.49
N ARG A 57 -43.60 -0.14 -12.59
CA ARG A 57 -43.84 -1.58 -12.82
C ARG A 57 -42.58 -2.29 -13.31
N LEU A 58 -41.82 -1.67 -14.20
CA LEU A 58 -40.52 -2.18 -14.67
C LEU A 58 -39.51 -2.26 -13.51
N HIS A 59 -39.41 -1.22 -12.69
CA HIS A 59 -38.50 -1.22 -11.54
C HIS A 59 -38.86 -2.31 -10.51
N ARG A 60 -40.15 -2.54 -10.26
CA ARG A 60 -40.61 -3.67 -9.42
C ARG A 60 -40.27 -5.02 -10.05
N GLY A 61 -40.53 -5.20 -11.35
CA GLY A 61 -40.20 -6.44 -12.04
C GLY A 61 -38.71 -6.76 -12.05
N VAL A 62 -37.85 -5.74 -12.20
CA VAL A 62 -36.39 -5.90 -12.12
C VAL A 62 -35.94 -6.22 -10.70
N ALA A 63 -36.49 -5.55 -9.69
CA ALA A 63 -36.19 -5.84 -8.28
C ALA A 63 -36.62 -7.27 -7.88
N GLU A 64 -37.78 -7.71 -8.35
CA GLU A 64 -38.32 -9.06 -8.08
C GLU A 64 -37.51 -10.13 -8.83
N ALA A 65 -37.09 -9.87 -10.08
CA ALA A 65 -36.18 -10.75 -10.81
C ALA A 65 -34.79 -10.85 -10.15
N HIS A 66 -34.26 -9.74 -9.64
CA HIS A 66 -32.99 -9.71 -8.92
C HIS A 66 -33.08 -10.46 -7.58
N GLY A 67 -34.17 -10.28 -6.82
CA GLY A 67 -34.43 -11.05 -5.60
C GLY A 67 -34.54 -12.55 -5.85
N ASN A 68 -35.22 -12.95 -6.94
CA ASN A 68 -35.32 -14.35 -7.33
C ASN A 68 -33.97 -14.95 -7.75
N ALA A 69 -33.12 -14.18 -8.43
CA ALA A 69 -31.76 -14.62 -8.81
C ALA A 69 -30.85 -14.82 -7.57
N LEU A 70 -30.90 -13.91 -6.61
CA LEU A 70 -30.19 -14.02 -5.32
C LEU A 70 -30.65 -15.24 -4.52
N ALA A 71 -31.96 -15.49 -4.45
CA ALA A 71 -32.51 -16.66 -3.77
C ALA A 71 -32.07 -17.98 -4.45
N ALA A 72 -32.04 -18.02 -5.79
CA ALA A 72 -31.55 -19.17 -6.54
C ALA A 72 -30.04 -19.41 -6.32
N GLN A 73 -29.24 -18.35 -6.26
CA GLN A 73 -27.81 -18.42 -5.97
C GLN A 73 -27.55 -18.94 -4.56
N GLN A 74 -28.30 -18.45 -3.55
CA GLN A 74 -28.20 -18.95 -2.17
C GLN A 74 -28.60 -20.42 -2.07
N ALA A 75 -29.67 -20.84 -2.76
CA ALA A 75 -30.08 -22.24 -2.81
C ALA A 75 -29.00 -23.14 -3.44
N LEU A 76 -28.36 -22.69 -4.53
CA LEU A 76 -27.26 -23.42 -5.17
C LEU A 76 -26.05 -23.54 -4.25
N GLN A 77 -25.68 -22.46 -3.55
CA GLN A 77 -24.58 -22.46 -2.58
C GLN A 77 -24.85 -23.43 -1.42
N LEU A 78 -26.07 -23.47 -0.89
CA LEU A 78 -26.46 -24.41 0.16
C LEU A 78 -26.41 -25.87 -0.30
N VAL A 79 -26.78 -26.15 -1.55
CA VAL A 79 -26.66 -27.50 -2.15
C VAL A 79 -25.19 -27.90 -2.31
N LEU A 80 -24.32 -26.97 -2.76
CA LEU A 80 -22.89 -27.21 -2.89
C LEU A 80 -22.21 -27.45 -1.53
N VAL A 81 -22.59 -26.69 -0.51
CA VAL A 81 -22.10 -26.87 0.87
C VAL A 81 -22.56 -28.21 1.45
N ARG A 82 -23.82 -28.62 1.22
CA ARG A 82 -24.31 -29.95 1.64
C ARG A 82 -23.57 -31.08 0.94
N ARG A 83 -23.36 -30.98 -0.38
CA ARG A 83 -22.59 -31.99 -1.13
C ARG A 83 -21.13 -32.05 -0.70
N TRP A 84 -20.53 -30.92 -0.36
CA TRP A 84 -19.17 -30.86 0.19
C TRP A 84 -19.07 -31.53 1.57
N ALA A 85 -20.07 -31.30 2.43
CA ALA A 85 -20.17 -31.93 3.75
C ALA A 85 -20.46 -33.44 3.68
N GLU A 86 -21.28 -33.88 2.74
CA GLU A 86 -21.59 -35.30 2.49
C GLU A 86 -20.41 -36.06 1.86
N GLY A 87 -19.47 -35.37 1.20
CA GLY A 87 -18.26 -35.95 0.58
C GLY A 87 -17.09 -36.24 1.54
N HIS A 88 -17.16 -35.83 2.80
CA HIS A 88 -16.05 -35.96 3.77
C HIS A 88 -16.42 -36.72 5.06
N GLY A 89 -17.53 -37.44 5.07
CA GLY A 89 -18.00 -38.19 6.23
C GLY A 89 -18.28 -39.66 5.96
N SER A 90 -17.25 -40.48 5.74
CA SER A 90 -17.30 -41.94 6.03
C SER A 90 -15.94 -42.60 5.78
N GLN A 91 -15.54 -43.42 6.76
CA GLN A 91 -14.33 -44.22 6.83
C GLN A 91 -14.10 -45.11 5.60
N ALA A 92 -12.83 -45.25 5.19
CA ALA A 92 -12.39 -46.29 4.26
C ALA A 92 -11.58 -47.35 5.02
N GLU A 93 -12.05 -48.59 4.99
CA GLU A 93 -11.23 -49.79 5.12
C GLU A 93 -11.41 -50.70 3.89
N PRO A 94 -10.43 -51.57 3.59
CA PRO A 94 -10.10 -51.95 2.23
C PRO A 94 -10.74 -53.28 1.82
N THR A 95 -11.18 -53.40 0.56
CA THR A 95 -11.41 -54.72 -0.05
C THR A 95 -10.95 -54.76 -1.50
N ALA A 96 -10.41 -55.93 -1.85
CA ALA A 96 -9.65 -56.25 -3.05
C ALA A 96 -10.53 -56.70 -4.23
N GLY A 97 -9.98 -56.53 -5.44
CA GLY A 97 -10.23 -57.37 -6.62
C GLY A 97 -11.42 -56.98 -7.50
N VAL A 98 -11.17 -56.70 -8.79
CA VAL A 98 -11.25 -57.66 -9.92
C VAL A 98 -11.06 -56.88 -11.24
N ALA A 99 -10.43 -57.58 -12.20
CA ALA A 99 -9.92 -57.16 -13.51
C ALA A 99 -10.97 -56.87 -14.61
N GLY A 100 -10.49 -56.31 -15.73
CA GLY A 100 -11.11 -56.36 -17.07
C GLY A 100 -11.04 -55.01 -17.81
N GLU A 101 -9.97 -54.64 -18.51
CA GLU A 101 -9.58 -54.96 -19.91
C GLU A 101 -10.44 -54.36 -21.05
N LEU A 102 -9.71 -53.98 -22.12
CA LEU A 102 -10.07 -53.53 -23.49
C LEU A 102 -10.33 -52.02 -23.62
N GLY A 103 -9.61 -51.21 -24.41
CA GLY A 103 -8.67 -51.35 -25.54
C GLY A 103 -8.89 -50.07 -26.41
N GLY A 104 -7.99 -49.50 -27.21
CA GLY A 104 -6.61 -49.74 -27.59
C GLY A 104 -6.14 -48.59 -28.52
N LEU A 105 -4.82 -48.35 -28.49
CA LEU A 105 -3.91 -48.09 -29.62
C LEU A 105 -3.91 -46.74 -30.39
N GLY A 106 -2.73 -46.10 -30.42
CA GLY A 106 -2.33 -45.09 -31.41
C GLY A 106 -1.10 -44.22 -31.07
N THR A 107 0.11 -44.80 -30.93
CA THR A 107 1.46 -44.16 -31.00
C THR A 107 1.80 -43.60 -32.42
N PRO A 108 2.90 -42.82 -32.70
CA PRO A 108 4.26 -42.76 -32.10
C PRO A 108 4.83 -41.30 -31.93
N GLY A 109 6.02 -40.95 -31.44
CA GLY A 109 7.27 -41.62 -31.04
C GLY A 109 8.52 -40.96 -31.66
N LEU A 110 9.56 -40.68 -30.82
CA LEU A 110 10.98 -40.28 -31.08
C LEU A 110 11.29 -38.77 -31.20
N GLY A 111 12.23 -38.15 -30.48
CA GLY A 111 13.24 -38.60 -29.49
C GLY A 111 14.55 -37.79 -29.68
N VAL A 112 15.12 -37.17 -28.63
CA VAL A 112 16.53 -36.70 -28.63
C VAL A 112 17.16 -36.76 -27.22
N LEU A 113 18.06 -37.75 -27.09
CA LEU A 113 19.36 -37.80 -26.39
C LEU A 113 19.51 -37.29 -24.95
N GLY A 114 19.73 -38.26 -24.04
CA GLY A 114 20.33 -38.06 -22.73
C GLY A 114 21.87 -38.09 -22.77
N ALA A 115 22.46 -37.33 -21.84
CA ALA A 115 23.84 -37.41 -21.38
C ALA A 115 23.86 -37.34 -19.83
N PRO A 116 24.89 -37.86 -19.15
CA PRO A 116 24.73 -38.69 -17.96
C PRO A 116 24.58 -37.91 -16.65
N MET A 117 23.66 -38.38 -15.78
CA MET A 117 23.66 -38.08 -14.35
C MET A 117 24.90 -38.67 -13.69
N MET A 118 25.79 -37.79 -13.20
CA MET A 118 26.77 -38.14 -12.18
C MET A 118 26.09 -38.23 -10.80
N PRO A 119 26.63 -39.05 -9.87
CA PRO A 119 25.85 -39.69 -8.82
C PRO A 119 25.36 -38.73 -7.76
N GLY A 120 24.15 -39.01 -7.27
CA GLY A 120 23.54 -38.31 -6.16
C GLY A 120 24.47 -38.22 -4.95
N ALA A 121 24.46 -37.04 -4.33
CA ALA A 121 24.89 -36.88 -2.96
C ALA A 121 24.12 -37.91 -2.13
N ARG A 122 24.82 -38.97 -1.72
CA ARG A 122 24.30 -39.96 -0.78
C ARG A 122 23.89 -39.19 0.47
N ALA A 123 22.61 -39.26 0.82
CA ALA A 123 22.15 -38.89 2.14
C ALA A 123 23.01 -39.63 3.18
N PRO A 124 23.50 -38.97 4.24
CA PRO A 124 24.26 -39.63 5.28
C PRO A 124 23.41 -40.76 5.89
N GLU A 125 24.05 -41.89 6.21
CA GLU A 125 23.39 -42.97 6.93
C GLU A 125 22.80 -42.45 8.26
N PRO A 126 21.61 -42.93 8.66
CA PRO A 126 20.84 -42.28 9.72
C PRO A 126 21.49 -42.50 11.08
N GLY A 127 22.13 -41.46 11.60
CA GLY A 127 21.98 -41.17 13.02
C GLY A 127 20.49 -40.95 13.33
N ALA A 128 20.03 -41.36 14.51
CA ALA A 128 18.65 -41.09 14.89
C ALA A 128 18.39 -39.58 14.84
N TRP A 129 17.47 -39.16 13.98
CA TRP A 129 16.99 -37.78 13.95
C TRP A 129 16.04 -37.57 15.11
N HIS A 130 16.37 -36.62 15.98
CA HIS A 130 15.51 -36.17 17.06
C HIS A 130 14.77 -34.93 16.59
N HIS A 131 13.50 -34.83 16.97
CA HIS A 131 12.68 -33.66 16.70
C HIS A 131 12.03 -33.17 17.98
N TYR A 132 12.03 -31.85 18.12
CA TYR A 132 11.58 -31.15 19.30
C TYR A 132 10.58 -30.08 18.88
N GLU A 133 9.39 -30.11 19.46
CA GLU A 133 8.47 -28.99 19.41
C GLU A 133 8.93 -27.90 20.38
N LEU A 134 8.91 -26.64 19.93
CA LEU A 134 9.17 -25.49 20.78
C LEU A 134 7.85 -25.00 21.38
N ARG A 135 7.67 -25.19 22.69
CA ARG A 135 6.49 -24.71 23.44
C ARG A 135 6.96 -23.90 24.64
N ASP A 136 6.54 -22.65 24.73
CA ASP A 136 6.91 -21.74 25.83
C ASP A 136 8.43 -21.69 26.08
N ASP A 137 9.21 -21.58 25.01
CA ASP A 137 10.68 -21.63 25.00
C ASP A 137 11.30 -22.95 25.55
N GLN A 138 10.50 -24.01 25.71
CA GLN A 138 10.95 -25.35 26.08
C GLN A 138 10.97 -26.29 24.87
N LEU A 139 11.99 -27.13 24.80
CA LEU A 139 12.09 -28.20 23.80
C LEU A 139 11.37 -29.45 24.31
N VAL A 140 10.33 -29.88 23.61
CA VAL A 140 9.57 -31.11 23.91
C VAL A 140 9.88 -32.13 22.82
N GLU A 141 10.62 -33.19 23.18
CA GLU A 141 10.94 -34.27 22.25
C GLU A 141 9.67 -35.02 21.83
N ARG A 142 9.60 -35.36 20.55
CA ARG A 142 8.50 -36.12 19.96
C ARG A 142 9.05 -37.39 19.28
N PRO A 143 8.22 -38.44 19.11
CA PRO A 143 8.58 -39.64 18.35
C PRO A 143 8.10 -39.54 16.88
N GLY A 144 8.88 -40.09 15.93
CA GLY A 144 8.59 -40.05 14.48
C GLY A 144 9.45 -39.07 13.66
N PRO A 145 9.12 -38.84 12.37
CA PRO A 145 9.73 -37.77 11.57
C PRO A 145 9.08 -36.40 11.91
N PRO A 146 9.80 -35.28 11.74
CA PRO A 146 9.19 -33.95 11.90
C PRO A 146 8.11 -33.74 10.83
N PRO A 147 7.02 -33.02 11.15
CA PRO A 147 6.02 -32.65 10.16
C PRO A 147 6.64 -31.71 9.12
N ASP A 148 6.11 -31.74 7.90
CA ASP A 148 6.49 -30.77 6.88
C ASP A 148 6.20 -29.35 7.37
N PRO A 149 7.09 -28.37 7.12
CA PRO A 149 6.84 -26.99 7.48
C PRO A 149 5.60 -26.51 6.74
N ALA A 150 4.61 -26.00 7.48
CA ALA A 150 3.44 -25.42 6.85
C ALA A 150 3.83 -24.22 5.98
N PRO A 151 3.19 -24.05 4.80
CA PRO A 151 3.40 -22.88 3.99
C PRO A 151 2.96 -21.65 4.79
N TRP A 152 3.81 -20.63 4.85
CA TRP A 152 3.46 -19.37 5.50
C TRP A 152 2.23 -18.76 4.82
N PRO A 153 1.37 -18.04 5.57
CA PRO A 153 0.21 -17.40 4.97
C PRO A 153 0.69 -16.45 3.87
N SER A 154 -0.06 -16.33 2.78
CA SER A 154 0.24 -15.35 1.73
C SER A 154 0.32 -13.96 2.37
N ARG A 155 1.54 -13.40 2.43
CA ARG A 155 1.79 -12.10 3.06
C ARG A 155 1.45 -10.99 2.09
N ARG A 156 0.95 -9.87 2.64
CA ARG A 156 0.49 -8.75 1.84
C ARG A 156 1.66 -7.98 1.24
N SER A 157 2.82 -7.89 1.89
CA SER A 157 3.94 -7.03 1.44
C SER A 157 5.33 -7.56 1.78
N SER A 158 6.36 -6.92 1.20
CA SER A 158 7.74 -7.07 1.64
C SER A 158 8.00 -6.16 2.85
N PRO A 159 8.76 -6.59 3.88
CA PRO A 159 9.02 -5.74 5.02
C PRO A 159 9.93 -4.59 4.60
N LYS A 160 9.41 -3.36 4.68
CA LYS A 160 10.22 -2.15 4.60
C LYS A 160 11.02 -2.03 5.91
N PRO A 161 12.37 -2.06 5.87
CA PRO A 161 13.17 -1.89 7.09
C PRO A 161 12.95 -0.49 7.67
N LEU A 162 12.85 -0.41 9.00
CA LEU A 162 12.62 0.85 9.72
C LEU A 162 13.89 1.70 9.81
N ALA A 163 15.05 1.09 9.68
CA ALA A 163 16.32 1.77 9.54
C ALA A 163 17.22 0.92 8.63
N ARG A 164 18.19 1.56 7.99
CA ARG A 164 19.16 0.90 7.13
C ARG A 164 20.56 1.03 7.72
N SER A 165 21.35 -0.02 7.57
CA SER A 165 22.76 -0.04 7.92
C SER A 165 23.60 -0.35 6.69
N ALA A 166 24.80 0.23 6.62
CA ALA A 166 25.81 -0.17 5.65
C ALA A 166 26.50 -1.51 6.02
N ARG A 167 26.25 -2.03 7.24
CA ARG A 167 26.83 -3.30 7.69
C ARG A 167 26.15 -4.47 7.00
N VAL A 168 26.92 -5.24 6.25
CA VAL A 168 26.47 -6.49 5.60
C VAL A 168 27.07 -7.74 6.25
N ALA A 169 27.87 -7.58 7.30
CA ALA A 169 28.50 -8.63 8.09
C ALA A 169 28.82 -8.07 9.49
N LEU A 170 28.90 -8.95 10.50
CA LEU A 170 29.19 -8.59 11.90
C LEU A 170 30.26 -9.53 12.47
N VAL A 171 31.32 -8.97 13.05
CA VAL A 171 32.35 -9.75 13.73
C VAL A 171 32.00 -9.98 15.20
N GLU A 172 32.81 -10.78 15.91
CA GLU A 172 32.60 -11.10 17.33
C GLU A 172 32.45 -9.85 18.22
N GLN A 173 33.24 -8.80 17.95
CA GLN A 173 33.18 -7.54 18.69
C GLN A 173 31.83 -6.83 18.50
N ASP A 174 31.29 -6.86 17.27
CA ASP A 174 29.98 -6.28 16.95
C ASP A 174 28.87 -7.04 17.68
N LEU A 175 28.89 -8.38 17.63
CA LEU A 175 27.92 -9.21 18.35
C LEU A 175 27.98 -8.99 19.87
N SER A 176 29.19 -8.82 20.41
CA SER A 176 29.40 -8.49 21.82
C SER A 176 28.85 -7.11 22.18
N ALA A 177 28.96 -6.13 21.28
CA ALA A 177 28.38 -4.81 21.45
C ALA A 177 26.84 -4.85 21.40
N LEU A 178 26.25 -5.61 20.46
CA LEU A 178 24.80 -5.84 20.42
C LEU A 178 24.29 -6.52 21.70
N ALA A 179 25.07 -7.45 22.28
CA ALA A 179 24.72 -8.10 23.55
C ALA A 179 24.79 -7.16 24.77
N ARG A 180 25.50 -6.03 24.66
CA ARG A 180 25.48 -4.93 25.65
C ARG A 180 24.43 -3.87 25.34
N GLY A 181 23.64 -4.03 24.27
CA GLY A 181 22.64 -3.06 23.83
C GLY A 181 23.21 -1.86 23.06
N GLU A 182 24.47 -1.93 22.61
CA GLU A 182 25.15 -0.85 21.84
C GLU A 182 24.73 -0.87 20.36
N ILE A 183 23.43 -0.93 20.08
CA ILE A 183 22.86 -1.19 18.74
C ILE A 183 23.31 -0.14 17.73
N ALA A 184 23.18 1.14 18.07
CA ALA A 184 23.55 2.24 17.19
C ALA A 184 25.05 2.32 16.91
N ALA A 185 25.90 1.86 17.85
CA ALA A 185 27.34 1.79 17.63
C ALA A 185 27.73 0.75 16.55
N VAL A 186 26.91 -0.31 16.43
CA VAL A 186 27.13 -1.38 15.46
C VAL A 186 26.45 -1.06 14.12
N LEU A 187 25.15 -0.77 14.16
CA LEU A 187 24.30 -0.66 12.98
C LEU A 187 24.19 0.78 12.43
N GLY A 188 24.62 1.78 13.20
CA GLY A 188 24.68 3.19 12.78
C GLY A 188 23.63 4.09 13.45
N ALA A 189 23.76 5.40 13.19
CA ALA A 189 23.00 6.43 13.89
C ALA A 189 21.46 6.33 13.71
N ALA A 190 20.98 5.78 12.59
CA ALA A 190 19.55 5.57 12.34
C ALA A 190 18.88 4.61 13.35
N TYR A 191 19.68 3.83 14.10
CA TYR A 191 19.21 2.92 15.14
C TYR A 191 19.31 3.53 16.56
N ALA A 192 19.67 4.81 16.68
CA ALA A 192 19.84 5.46 17.98
C ALA A 192 18.51 5.67 18.72
N GLN A 193 18.52 5.34 20.02
CA GLN A 193 17.39 5.49 20.94
C GLN A 193 17.86 6.14 22.25
N PRO A 194 18.31 7.41 22.22
CA PRO A 194 18.96 8.04 23.37
C PRO A 194 18.01 8.11 24.58
N GLY A 195 18.37 7.40 25.66
CA GLY A 195 17.58 7.33 26.89
C GLY A 195 16.40 6.34 26.85
N PHE A 196 16.23 5.59 25.77
CA PHE A 196 15.12 4.66 25.56
C PHE A 196 15.65 3.27 25.16
N ASN A 197 14.81 2.23 25.24
CA ASN A 197 15.17 0.85 24.85
C ASN A 197 16.48 0.29 25.44
N GLN A 198 16.87 0.72 26.65
CA GLN A 198 18.14 0.33 27.29
C GLN A 198 18.26 -1.18 27.58
N ARG A 199 17.16 -1.92 27.48
CA ARG A 199 17.08 -3.37 27.73
C ARG A 199 17.09 -4.21 26.46
N ILE A 200 16.97 -3.58 25.29
CA ILE A 200 17.08 -4.29 24.02
C ILE A 200 18.54 -4.66 23.83
N ALA A 201 18.83 -5.95 23.93
CA ALA A 201 20.16 -6.50 23.73
C ALA A 201 20.06 -7.87 23.07
N LEU A 202 21.02 -8.19 22.21
CA LEU A 202 21.15 -9.51 21.60
C LEU A 202 21.33 -10.57 22.69
N GLY A 203 20.51 -11.62 22.68
CA GLY A 203 20.62 -12.72 23.61
C GLY A 203 20.27 -12.37 25.06
N ALA A 204 19.84 -11.14 25.38
CA ALA A 204 19.53 -10.59 26.71
C ALA A 204 19.83 -11.54 27.91
N GLY A 205 21.07 -11.50 28.40
CA GLY A 205 21.51 -12.26 29.58
C GLY A 205 21.96 -13.71 29.33
N ARG A 206 21.92 -14.20 28.09
CA ARG A 206 22.41 -15.53 27.69
C ARG A 206 23.81 -15.46 27.08
N PRO A 207 24.63 -16.53 27.21
CA PRO A 207 25.91 -16.61 26.51
C PRO A 207 25.74 -16.43 24.99
N LEU A 208 26.63 -15.70 24.35
CA LEU A 208 26.66 -15.59 22.90
C LEU A 208 27.10 -16.93 22.30
N GLU A 209 26.29 -17.47 21.39
CA GLU A 209 26.58 -18.71 20.66
C GLU A 209 27.05 -18.44 19.24
N LEU A 210 26.82 -17.24 18.73
CA LEU A 210 27.34 -16.77 17.45
C LEU A 210 28.79 -16.29 17.61
N ALA A 211 29.64 -16.68 16.66
CA ALA A 211 31.01 -16.19 16.53
C ALA A 211 31.10 -15.00 15.56
N ALA A 212 30.35 -15.06 14.45
CA ALA A 212 30.27 -14.01 13.44
C ALA A 212 28.99 -14.16 12.61
N VAL A 213 28.59 -13.07 11.94
CA VAL A 213 27.62 -13.05 10.84
C VAL A 213 28.39 -12.68 9.59
N ASP A 214 28.53 -13.61 8.65
CA ASP A 214 29.35 -13.43 7.45
C ASP A 214 28.55 -12.75 6.32
N ARG A 215 27.22 -12.84 6.34
CA ARG A 215 26.33 -12.15 5.41
C ARG A 215 25.02 -11.75 6.09
N LEU A 216 24.57 -10.54 5.82
CA LEU A 216 23.32 -9.97 6.28
C LEU A 216 22.66 -9.20 5.12
N GLY A 217 21.45 -9.59 4.74
CA GLY A 217 20.75 -9.02 3.60
C GLY A 217 19.27 -8.79 3.87
N LEU A 218 18.76 -7.64 3.41
CA LEU A 218 17.33 -7.28 3.42
C LEU A 218 16.52 -8.02 2.35
N THR A 219 17.21 -8.63 1.40
CA THR A 219 16.65 -9.44 0.32
C THR A 219 17.28 -10.83 0.32
N GLY A 220 16.59 -11.81 -0.24
CA GLY A 220 17.06 -13.19 -0.37
C GLY A 220 16.28 -14.18 0.51
N GLY A 221 16.73 -15.44 0.52
CA GLY A 221 15.96 -16.56 1.05
C GLY A 221 14.81 -16.95 0.11
N SER A 222 14.14 -18.06 0.40
CA SER A 222 13.06 -18.57 -0.48
C SER A 222 11.88 -17.62 -0.64
N ALA A 223 11.62 -16.77 0.36
CA ALA A 223 10.56 -15.76 0.35
C ALA A 223 11.03 -14.39 -0.20
N GLY A 224 12.32 -14.20 -0.44
CA GLY A 224 12.89 -12.93 -0.86
C GLY A 224 12.95 -11.83 0.21
N LEU A 225 12.51 -12.12 1.45
CA LEU A 225 12.34 -11.13 2.53
C LEU A 225 13.59 -10.92 3.41
N GLY A 226 14.72 -11.52 3.04
CA GLY A 226 15.99 -11.36 3.74
C GLY A 226 16.61 -12.68 4.18
N ALA A 227 17.93 -12.67 4.32
CA ALA A 227 18.69 -13.82 4.76
C ALA A 227 19.94 -13.41 5.55
N LEU A 228 20.41 -14.32 6.41
CA LEU A 228 21.60 -14.16 7.23
C LEU A 228 22.40 -15.45 7.25
N ASP A 229 23.71 -15.36 6.99
CA ASP A 229 24.64 -16.49 7.11
C ASP A 229 25.58 -16.23 8.30
N ALA A 230 25.71 -17.19 9.22
CA ALA A 230 26.47 -17.01 10.45
C ALA A 230 27.34 -18.21 10.82
N ARG A 231 28.39 -17.94 11.61
CA ARG A 231 29.28 -18.93 12.22
C ARG A 231 28.96 -19.12 13.69
N LEU A 232 28.98 -20.37 14.12
CA LEU A 232 28.77 -20.80 15.50
C LEU A 232 30.09 -20.80 16.29
N ARG A 233 30.03 -20.46 17.57
CA ARG A 233 31.14 -20.71 18.49
C ARG A 233 31.34 -22.21 18.66
N THR A 234 32.58 -22.64 18.53
CA THR A 234 32.92 -24.06 18.69
C THR A 234 32.95 -24.42 20.18
N THR A 235 32.14 -25.39 20.58
CA THR A 235 32.42 -26.19 21.77
C THR A 235 32.68 -27.61 21.27
N GLY A 236 33.49 -28.40 21.96
CA GLY A 236 33.65 -29.83 21.59
C GLY A 236 32.28 -30.56 21.53
N ALA A 237 32.27 -31.80 21.02
CA ALA A 237 31.05 -32.58 20.80
C ALA A 237 30.13 -32.68 22.03
N ALA A 238 30.70 -32.74 23.25
CA ALA A 238 29.94 -32.80 24.50
C ALA A 238 29.16 -31.51 24.85
N GLY A 239 29.55 -30.35 24.29
CA GLY A 239 28.85 -29.07 24.48
C GLY A 239 27.78 -28.78 23.42
N SER A 240 27.62 -29.67 22.43
CA SER A 240 26.72 -29.50 21.29
C SER A 240 25.31 -30.03 21.61
N THR A 241 24.49 -29.21 22.27
CA THR A 241 23.14 -29.62 22.72
C THR A 241 22.02 -29.00 21.87
N PRO A 242 20.83 -29.62 21.76
CA PRO A 242 19.68 -29.02 21.06
C PRO A 242 19.32 -27.62 21.60
N ALA A 243 19.41 -27.41 22.91
CA ALA A 243 19.16 -26.12 23.55
C ALA A 243 20.15 -25.04 23.09
N ARG A 244 21.44 -25.39 22.93
CA ARG A 244 22.48 -24.47 22.44
C ARG A 244 22.25 -24.07 20.98
N HIS A 245 21.84 -25.01 20.12
CA HIS A 245 21.51 -24.71 18.74
C HIS A 245 20.27 -23.83 18.62
N LEU A 246 19.24 -24.09 19.44
CA LEU A 246 18.09 -23.21 19.53
C LEU A 246 18.51 -21.81 19.99
N ALA A 247 19.37 -21.68 21.00
CA ALA A 247 19.87 -20.38 21.46
C ALA A 247 20.64 -19.64 20.37
N ALA A 248 21.49 -20.33 19.60
CA ALA A 248 22.20 -19.75 18.47
C ALA A 248 21.26 -19.30 17.34
N ALA A 249 20.28 -20.14 16.98
CA ALA A 249 19.24 -19.79 16.00
C ALA A 249 18.45 -18.56 16.47
N ARG A 250 18.09 -18.51 17.76
CA ARG A 250 17.41 -17.37 18.38
C ARG A 250 18.20 -16.08 18.21
N GLN A 251 19.48 -16.10 18.56
CA GLN A 251 20.38 -14.95 18.43
C GLN A 251 20.49 -14.49 16.98
N ALA A 252 20.57 -15.40 16.01
CA ALA A 252 20.65 -15.02 14.60
C ALA A 252 19.35 -14.36 14.12
N VAL A 253 18.17 -14.87 14.53
CA VAL A 253 16.88 -14.23 14.23
C VAL A 253 16.74 -12.89 14.96
N GLU A 254 17.22 -12.77 16.20
CA GLU A 254 17.29 -11.49 16.94
C GLU A 254 18.18 -10.46 16.23
N VAL A 255 19.33 -10.87 15.67
CA VAL A 255 20.18 -9.99 14.84
C VAL A 255 19.38 -9.46 13.64
N MET A 256 18.64 -10.32 12.94
CA MET A 256 17.81 -9.89 11.82
C MET A 256 16.69 -8.94 12.25
N ALA A 257 16.03 -9.19 13.39
CA ALA A 257 15.02 -8.29 13.95
C ALA A 257 15.59 -6.91 14.32
N LEU A 258 16.80 -6.87 14.87
CA LEU A 258 17.54 -5.64 15.14
C LEU A 258 17.93 -4.92 13.85
N TYR A 259 18.39 -5.66 12.84
CA TYR A 259 18.80 -5.14 11.54
C TYR A 259 17.64 -4.50 10.77
N LEU A 260 16.44 -5.12 10.82
CA LEU A 260 15.20 -4.55 10.29
C LEU A 260 14.70 -3.34 11.09
N GLY A 261 15.26 -3.10 12.29
CA GLY A 261 14.91 -1.96 13.14
C GLY A 261 13.61 -2.14 13.93
N LEU A 262 13.09 -3.37 14.10
CA LEU A 262 11.78 -3.63 14.72
C LEU A 262 11.61 -3.01 16.12
N HIS A 263 12.72 -2.80 16.84
CA HIS A 263 12.74 -2.19 18.17
C HIS A 263 12.53 -0.66 18.15
N LEU A 264 12.70 0.00 17.00
CA LEU A 264 12.63 1.46 16.86
C LEU A 264 11.20 2.02 16.95
N CYS A 265 10.19 1.16 17.02
CA CYS A 265 8.79 1.54 17.13
C CYS A 265 8.26 1.60 18.55
N LEU A 266 9.04 1.19 19.55
CA LEU A 266 8.64 1.17 20.96
C LEU A 266 9.64 1.97 21.79
N ALA A 267 9.16 2.74 22.78
CA ALA A 267 10.05 3.50 23.66
C ALA A 267 10.71 2.64 24.75
N ASP A 268 10.09 1.51 25.08
CA ASP A 268 10.52 0.64 26.17
C ASP A 268 10.07 -0.81 25.94
N GLY A 269 10.89 -1.52 25.16
CA GLY A 269 10.68 -2.91 24.83
C GLY A 269 11.81 -3.85 25.24
N GLU A 270 11.57 -5.14 25.01
CA GLU A 270 12.55 -6.23 25.09
C GLU A 270 12.35 -7.22 23.93
N LEU A 271 13.42 -7.89 23.50
CA LEU A 271 13.31 -8.98 22.51
C LEU A 271 12.80 -10.24 23.21
N ALA A 272 11.73 -10.84 22.69
CA ALA A 272 11.02 -11.94 23.34
C ALA A 272 10.82 -13.15 22.43
N GLY A 273 10.81 -14.33 23.06
CA GLY A 273 10.39 -15.67 22.60
C GLY A 273 9.21 -15.69 21.64
N GLY A 274 9.32 -16.38 20.51
CA GLY A 274 8.17 -16.71 19.66
C GLY A 274 7.48 -15.52 19.01
N LEU A 275 6.24 -15.75 18.59
CA LEU A 275 5.37 -14.78 17.92
C LEU A 275 4.39 -14.14 18.92
N PRO A 276 4.00 -12.87 18.75
CA PRO A 276 3.03 -12.26 19.63
C PRO A 276 1.62 -12.84 19.37
N PRO A 277 0.73 -12.82 20.37
CA PRO A 277 -0.65 -13.27 20.19
C PRO A 277 -1.32 -12.56 19.02
N GLY A 278 -1.97 -13.32 18.12
CA GLY A 278 -2.65 -12.80 16.93
C GLY A 278 -1.75 -12.54 15.71
N ALA A 279 -0.44 -12.83 15.77
CA ALA A 279 0.45 -12.72 14.61
C ALA A 279 0.16 -13.74 13.49
N VAL A 280 -0.39 -14.89 13.87
CA VAL A 280 -0.76 -16.01 13.01
C VAL A 280 -2.14 -16.53 13.41
N PRO A 281 -2.88 -17.20 12.50
CA PRO A 281 -4.18 -17.80 12.83
C PRO A 281 -4.10 -18.80 13.98
N ASP A 282 -5.21 -18.98 14.69
CA ASP A 282 -5.31 -20.00 15.74
C ASP A 282 -4.99 -21.40 15.18
N GLY A 283 -4.23 -22.18 15.95
CA GLY A 283 -3.78 -23.50 15.54
C GLY A 283 -2.60 -23.50 14.56
N TRP A 284 -1.96 -22.35 14.31
CA TRP A 284 -0.71 -22.30 13.54
C TRP A 284 0.34 -23.26 14.10
N PRO A 285 1.09 -24.00 13.25
CA PRO A 285 2.07 -24.96 13.74
C PRO A 285 3.13 -24.34 14.65
N VAL A 286 3.42 -25.05 15.74
CA VAL A 286 4.51 -24.69 16.65
C VAL A 286 5.86 -24.83 15.94
N PRO A 287 6.88 -24.04 16.31
CA PRO A 287 8.20 -24.19 15.73
C PRO A 287 8.80 -25.56 16.05
N VAL A 288 9.53 -26.15 15.10
CA VAL A 288 10.13 -27.48 15.23
C VAL A 288 11.63 -27.40 15.00
N LEU A 289 12.41 -27.95 15.93
CA LEU A 289 13.85 -28.20 15.78
C LEU A 289 14.05 -29.66 15.40
N SER A 290 14.85 -29.92 14.36
CA SER A 290 15.23 -31.26 13.91
C SER A 290 16.75 -31.36 13.82
N VAL A 291 17.33 -32.27 14.59
CA VAL A 291 18.78 -32.46 14.69
C VAL A 291 19.14 -33.95 14.88
N PRO A 292 20.25 -34.43 14.30
CA PRO A 292 20.76 -35.77 14.53
C PRO A 292 21.43 -35.86 15.91
N THR A 293 21.56 -37.08 16.43
CA THR A 293 22.42 -37.35 17.59
C THR A 293 23.88 -36.96 17.25
N GLY A 294 24.52 -36.14 18.09
CA GLY A 294 25.95 -35.77 17.93
C GLY A 294 26.23 -34.67 16.90
N LEU A 295 25.30 -33.73 16.71
CA LEU A 295 25.40 -32.58 15.80
C LEU A 295 26.76 -31.83 15.87
N ASP A 296 27.47 -31.73 14.73
CA ASP A 296 28.67 -30.89 14.56
C ASP A 296 28.39 -29.70 13.63
N ALA A 297 27.46 -28.82 14.03
CA ALA A 297 27.16 -27.61 13.26
C ALA A 297 28.26 -26.56 13.44
N ARG A 298 28.70 -25.97 12.32
CA ARG A 298 29.69 -24.87 12.29
C ARG A 298 29.11 -23.57 11.77
N THR A 299 28.20 -23.66 10.83
CA THR A 299 27.53 -22.50 10.25
C THR A 299 26.04 -22.69 10.26
N MET A 300 25.32 -21.58 10.10
CA MET A 300 23.88 -21.60 9.90
C MET A 300 23.47 -20.57 8.86
N ARG A 301 22.31 -20.81 8.26
CA ARG A 301 21.60 -19.89 7.39
C ARG A 301 20.21 -19.62 7.96
N VAL A 302 19.86 -18.35 8.08
CA VAL A 302 18.53 -17.86 8.43
C VAL A 302 17.86 -17.32 7.17
N GLU A 303 16.61 -17.71 6.94
CA GLU A 303 15.76 -17.18 5.88
C GLU A 303 14.50 -16.58 6.50
N VAL A 304 14.27 -15.29 6.22
CA VAL A 304 13.10 -14.57 6.73
C VAL A 304 11.87 -15.01 5.95
N MET A 305 10.83 -15.39 6.69
CA MET A 305 9.58 -15.89 6.12
C MET A 305 8.45 -14.89 6.27
N ALA A 306 8.49 -14.05 7.30
CA ALA A 306 7.57 -12.94 7.50
C ALA A 306 8.14 -11.95 8.51
N ALA A 307 7.89 -10.67 8.32
CA ALA A 307 8.15 -9.63 9.31
C ALA A 307 7.06 -8.57 9.21
N GLU A 308 6.47 -8.20 10.33
CA GLU A 308 5.30 -7.32 10.39
C GLU A 308 5.36 -6.43 11.63
N LEU A 309 4.62 -5.33 11.60
CA LEU A 309 4.48 -4.43 12.76
C LEU A 309 3.21 -4.68 13.59
N VAL A 310 2.26 -5.43 13.04
CA VAL A 310 0.97 -5.73 13.67
C VAL A 310 0.90 -7.22 14.03
N PRO A 311 0.44 -7.61 15.24
CA PRO A 311 -0.07 -6.75 16.33
C PRO A 311 1.02 -6.10 17.19
N LEU A 312 2.26 -6.57 17.07
CA LEU A 312 3.48 -5.98 17.62
C LEU A 312 4.60 -6.18 16.59
N PRO A 313 5.74 -5.47 16.66
CA PRO A 313 6.85 -5.73 15.75
C PRO A 313 7.40 -7.16 15.92
N TRP A 314 7.31 -7.99 14.89
CA TRP A 314 7.74 -9.39 14.93
C TRP A 314 8.37 -9.87 13.62
N LEU A 315 9.14 -10.94 13.71
CA LEU A 315 9.84 -11.63 12.63
C LEU A 315 9.71 -13.13 12.83
N ALA A 316 9.53 -13.87 11.74
CA ALA A 316 9.64 -15.32 11.72
C ALA A 316 10.60 -15.80 10.64
N ALA A 317 11.33 -16.87 10.94
CA ALA A 317 12.37 -17.39 10.07
C ALA A 317 12.47 -18.92 10.07
N HIS A 318 13.06 -19.44 8.99
CA HIS A 318 13.63 -20.78 8.94
C HIS A 318 15.14 -20.70 9.19
N VAL A 319 15.67 -21.66 9.94
CA VAL A 319 17.12 -21.77 10.21
C VAL A 319 17.61 -23.13 9.76
N THR A 320 18.71 -23.17 9.02
CA THR A 320 19.38 -24.41 8.59
C THR A 320 20.79 -24.42 9.14
N PHE A 321 21.21 -25.55 9.73
CA PHE A 321 22.55 -25.74 10.26
C PHE A 321 23.39 -26.57 9.31
N HIS A 322 24.66 -26.21 9.16
CA HIS A 322 25.60 -26.90 8.28
C HIS A 322 26.87 -27.34 9.02
N ASP A 323 27.40 -28.50 8.63
CA ASP A 323 28.66 -29.04 9.13
C ASP A 323 29.88 -28.35 8.47
N PRO A 324 31.13 -28.70 8.86
CA PRO A 324 32.32 -28.12 8.23
C PRO A 324 32.45 -28.36 6.72
N ARG A 325 31.74 -29.36 6.16
CA ARG A 325 31.73 -29.70 4.73
C ARG A 325 30.58 -29.02 3.99
N GLY A 326 29.72 -28.25 4.69
CA GLY A 326 28.55 -27.57 4.14
C GLY A 326 27.30 -28.44 4.05
N ALA A 327 27.33 -29.68 4.55
CA ALA A 327 26.16 -30.54 4.54
C ALA A 327 25.14 -30.08 5.59
N THR A 328 23.86 -30.07 5.23
CA THR A 328 22.77 -29.76 6.18
C THR A 328 22.69 -30.84 7.25
N VAL A 329 22.85 -30.42 8.50
CA VAL A 329 22.85 -31.30 9.69
C VAL A 329 21.79 -30.91 10.71
N GLY A 330 20.96 -29.91 10.44
CA GLY A 330 19.83 -29.60 11.30
C GLY A 330 18.96 -28.48 10.74
N ARG A 331 17.74 -28.34 11.27
CA ARG A 331 16.81 -27.30 10.87
C ARG A 331 15.94 -26.82 12.03
N VAL A 332 15.62 -25.53 12.05
CA VAL A 332 14.51 -24.95 12.81
C VAL A 332 13.49 -24.40 11.83
N SER A 333 12.25 -24.86 11.93
CA SER A 333 11.13 -24.35 11.16
C SER A 333 10.25 -23.46 12.02
N GLY A 334 9.90 -22.25 11.57
CA GLY A 334 8.90 -21.42 12.25
C GLY A 334 9.42 -20.53 13.38
N LEU A 335 10.73 -20.31 13.52
CA LEU A 335 11.28 -19.62 14.68
C LEU A 335 10.89 -18.14 14.70
N GLY A 336 10.16 -17.73 15.75
CA GLY A 336 9.70 -16.35 15.94
C GLY A 336 10.55 -15.54 16.91
N VAL A 337 10.66 -14.24 16.65
CA VAL A 337 11.14 -13.20 17.56
C VAL A 337 10.20 -12.00 17.45
N HIS A 338 9.88 -11.37 18.58
CA HIS A 338 9.14 -10.11 18.57
C HIS A 338 9.67 -9.13 19.61
N VAL A 339 9.31 -7.87 19.43
CA VAL A 339 9.59 -6.82 20.41
C VAL A 339 8.38 -6.70 21.33
N ARG A 340 8.57 -7.09 22.59
CA ARG A 340 7.53 -7.04 23.62
C ARG A 340 7.64 -5.71 24.37
N PRO A 341 6.57 -4.90 24.46
CA PRO A 341 6.56 -3.70 25.30
C PRO A 341 6.57 -4.09 26.78
N ARG A 342 7.23 -3.29 27.63
CA ARG A 342 7.10 -3.46 29.08
C ARG A 342 5.68 -3.13 29.56
N PRO A 343 5.19 -3.76 30.64
CA PRO A 343 3.92 -3.38 31.24
C PRO A 343 3.85 -1.87 31.51
N GLY A 344 2.81 -1.22 30.98
CA GLY A 344 2.59 0.22 31.11
C GLY A 344 3.29 1.10 30.06
N ALA A 345 4.09 0.53 29.16
CA ALA A 345 4.65 1.29 28.04
C ALA A 345 3.53 1.75 27.09
N PRO A 346 3.49 3.04 26.71
CA PRO A 346 2.47 3.54 25.78
C PRO A 346 2.74 2.99 24.37
N LEU A 347 1.69 2.49 23.72
CA LEU A 347 1.74 1.98 22.35
C LEU A 347 1.17 2.96 21.32
N GLY A 348 0.40 3.93 21.78
CA GLY A 348 -0.34 4.85 20.93
C GLY A 348 -0.93 6.02 21.70
N PRO A 349 -1.74 6.85 21.02
CA PRO A 349 -2.45 7.96 21.64
C PRO A 349 -3.45 7.48 22.71
N GLY A 350 -3.64 8.27 23.76
CA GLY A 350 -4.70 8.10 24.75
C GLY A 350 -6.03 8.74 24.29
N ALA A 351 -6.96 8.94 25.23
CA ALA A 351 -8.23 9.63 24.95
C ALA A 351 -8.00 11.04 24.41
N GLY A 352 -8.87 11.49 23.50
CA GLY A 352 -8.66 12.72 22.73
C GLY A 352 -7.48 12.63 21.76
N GLY A 353 -6.93 11.42 21.56
CA GLY A 353 -5.68 11.14 20.85
C GLY A 353 -4.52 12.02 21.26
N ILE A 354 -4.44 12.27 22.56
CA ILE A 354 -3.30 12.91 23.21
C ILE A 354 -2.23 11.85 23.39
N VAL A 355 -1.03 12.09 22.86
CA VAL A 355 0.10 11.18 23.04
C VAL A 355 0.65 11.33 24.46
N PRO A 356 0.56 10.30 25.32
CA PRO A 356 0.86 10.42 26.76
C PRO A 356 2.35 10.52 27.07
N GLY A 357 3.21 10.17 26.11
CA GLY A 357 4.65 10.15 26.23
C GLY A 357 5.30 9.74 24.92
N PHE A 358 6.63 9.69 24.90
CA PHE A 358 7.36 9.26 23.71
C PHE A 358 6.97 7.82 23.32
N LEU A 359 6.62 7.60 22.06
CA LEU A 359 6.18 6.28 21.56
C LEU A 359 7.33 5.41 21.01
N GLY A 360 8.54 5.96 20.85
CA GLY A 360 9.74 5.17 20.54
C GLY A 360 10.47 5.55 19.27
N ARG A 361 9.91 6.42 18.42
CA ARG A 361 10.50 6.71 17.11
C ARG A 361 11.16 8.08 17.02
N PHE A 362 12.44 8.09 16.67
CA PHE A 362 13.15 9.28 16.20
C PHE A 362 13.23 9.27 14.67
N ASN A 363 13.19 10.44 14.03
CA ASN A 363 13.53 10.58 12.61
C ASN A 363 15.05 10.66 12.40
N GLY A 364 15.48 10.76 11.14
CA GLY A 364 16.90 10.87 10.77
C GLY A 364 17.63 12.12 11.32
N ARG A 365 16.89 13.10 11.85
CA ARG A 365 17.43 14.32 12.48
C ARG A 365 17.48 14.23 14.00
N GLY A 366 17.03 13.11 14.59
CA GLY A 366 16.93 12.93 16.04
C GLY A 366 15.70 13.60 16.66
N GLU A 367 14.71 14.01 15.87
CA GLU A 367 13.45 14.57 16.35
C GLU A 367 12.48 13.43 16.68
N ARG A 368 11.68 13.61 17.74
CA ARG A 368 10.69 12.60 18.15
C ARG A 368 9.47 12.68 17.24
N ALA A 369 9.08 11.54 16.67
CA ALA A 369 7.81 11.43 15.97
C ALA A 369 6.64 11.44 16.97
N LEU A 370 5.53 12.08 16.58
CA LEU A 370 4.25 12.00 17.29
C LEU A 370 3.64 10.60 17.14
N LEU A 371 3.62 10.08 15.90
CA LEU A 371 3.19 8.73 15.56
C LEU A 371 4.26 8.07 14.68
N SER A 372 4.53 6.80 14.93
CA SER A 372 5.55 6.01 14.23
C SER A 372 4.95 5.07 13.19
N GLU A 373 5.80 4.41 12.42
CA GLU A 373 5.46 3.39 11.43
C GLU A 373 4.55 2.31 12.02
N PHE A 374 4.72 2.00 13.31
CA PHE A 374 3.85 1.07 14.04
C PHE A 374 2.41 1.60 14.16
N ASN A 375 2.21 2.87 14.50
CA ASN A 375 0.89 3.47 14.58
C ASN A 375 0.24 3.57 13.18
N LEU A 376 1.05 3.88 12.15
CA LEU A 376 0.61 3.92 10.75
C LEU A 376 0.23 2.52 10.22
N ALA A 377 0.95 1.47 10.63
CA ALA A 377 0.56 0.08 10.35
C ALA A 377 -0.75 -0.31 11.06
N HIS A 378 -0.98 0.20 12.28
CA HIS A 378 -2.21 -0.05 13.03
C HIS A 378 -3.46 0.61 12.42
N ILE A 379 -3.37 1.85 11.90
CA ILE A 379 -4.51 2.44 11.15
C ILE A 379 -4.79 1.66 9.86
N SER A 380 -3.76 1.10 9.25
CA SER A 380 -3.88 0.38 7.98
C SER A 380 -4.50 -1.01 8.18
N ASP A 381 -3.88 -1.87 8.98
CA ASP A 381 -4.32 -3.28 9.13
C ASP A 381 -4.69 -3.69 10.56
N GLY A 382 -4.23 -2.95 11.57
CA GLY A 382 -4.36 -3.33 12.97
C GLY A 382 -5.53 -2.69 13.73
N ASP A 383 -5.30 -2.55 15.04
CA ASP A 383 -6.21 -1.90 15.99
C ASP A 383 -6.12 -0.36 15.88
N GLN A 384 -7.23 0.27 15.50
CA GLN A 384 -7.32 1.72 15.37
C GLN A 384 -7.18 2.45 16.70
N ALA A 385 -7.41 1.79 17.85
CA ALA A 385 -7.17 2.38 19.15
C ALA A 385 -5.68 2.72 19.37
N ILE A 386 -4.78 1.83 18.94
CA ILE A 386 -3.33 2.04 19.00
C ILE A 386 -2.89 3.14 18.03
N ALA A 387 -3.61 3.33 16.92
CA ALA A 387 -3.28 4.37 15.95
C ALA A 387 -3.79 5.76 16.35
N MET A 388 -5.02 5.86 16.87
CA MET A 388 -5.74 7.13 16.98
C MET A 388 -6.29 7.45 18.38
N GLY A 389 -6.37 6.46 19.28
CA GLY A 389 -6.99 6.60 20.61
C GLY A 389 -8.20 5.67 20.82
N PRO A 390 -8.56 5.39 22.09
CA PRO A 390 -9.54 4.37 22.47
C PRO A 390 -10.94 4.54 21.85
N GLU A 391 -11.33 5.77 21.48
CA GLU A 391 -12.60 6.09 20.84
C GLU A 391 -12.78 5.39 19.48
N PHE A 392 -11.67 4.97 18.85
CA PHE A 392 -11.67 4.29 17.55
C PHE A 392 -11.62 2.76 17.66
N ALA A 393 -11.53 2.17 18.85
CA ALA A 393 -11.45 0.72 19.04
C ALA A 393 -12.61 -0.03 18.35
N ARG A 394 -13.81 0.57 18.35
CA ARG A 394 -15.02 0.02 17.72
C ARG A 394 -14.91 -0.15 16.21
N PHE A 395 -13.96 0.51 15.56
CA PHE A 395 -13.76 0.48 14.11
C PHE A 395 -12.69 -0.53 13.67
N SER A 396 -11.99 -1.18 14.60
CA SER A 396 -10.86 -2.07 14.30
C SER A 396 -11.22 -3.33 13.50
N HIS A 397 -12.48 -3.79 13.60
CA HIS A 397 -12.93 -5.05 12.98
C HIS A 397 -14.12 -4.89 12.04
N VAL A 398 -14.53 -3.66 11.76
CA VAL A 398 -15.55 -3.35 10.76
C VAL A 398 -14.88 -2.60 9.61
N PRO A 399 -15.44 -2.65 8.39
CA PRO A 399 -14.93 -1.78 7.36
C PRO A 399 -15.19 -0.35 7.81
N ALA A 400 -14.15 0.48 7.80
CA ALA A 400 -14.10 1.84 8.34
C ALA A 400 -12.93 2.58 7.66
N VAL A 401 -12.70 3.84 7.99
CA VAL A 401 -11.57 4.60 7.43
C VAL A 401 -10.26 3.97 7.85
N ARG A 402 -9.43 3.64 6.85
CA ARG A 402 -8.10 3.06 6.99
C ARG A 402 -7.18 3.69 5.95
N LEU A 403 -5.89 3.65 6.19
CA LEU A 403 -4.89 3.88 5.15
C LEU A 403 -4.64 2.58 4.37
N PRO A 404 -4.08 2.66 3.16
CA PRO A 404 -3.53 1.49 2.49
C PRO A 404 -2.43 0.85 3.34
N SER A 405 -2.23 -0.46 3.20
CA SER A 405 -1.26 -1.24 3.96
C SER A 405 -0.11 -1.76 3.10
N GLY A 406 0.88 -2.38 3.75
CA GLY A 406 1.96 -3.07 3.07
C GLY A 406 2.77 -2.19 2.12
N ASP A 407 2.94 -2.64 0.88
CA ASP A 407 3.73 -1.94 -0.15
C ASP A 407 3.04 -0.66 -0.70
N LEU A 408 1.77 -0.42 -0.31
CA LEU A 408 1.01 0.81 -0.59
C LEU A 408 0.90 1.74 0.62
N LEU A 409 1.40 1.37 1.81
CA LEU A 409 1.52 2.31 2.93
C LEU A 409 2.68 3.28 2.64
N LEU A 410 2.35 4.49 2.20
CA LEU A 410 3.32 5.47 1.70
C LEU A 410 3.41 6.70 2.61
N VAL A 411 3.16 6.50 3.90
CA VAL A 411 3.34 7.47 5.00
C VAL A 411 3.92 6.70 6.18
N ASP A 412 5.09 7.10 6.66
CA ASP A 412 5.80 6.37 7.71
C ASP A 412 5.55 6.97 9.10
N ARG A 413 5.52 8.31 9.20
CA ARG A 413 5.53 9.00 10.49
C ARG A 413 4.67 10.25 10.45
N VAL A 414 4.06 10.57 11.59
CA VAL A 414 3.54 11.90 11.89
C VAL A 414 4.52 12.58 12.84
N MET A 415 5.07 13.71 12.46
CA MET A 415 6.10 14.43 13.22
C MET A 415 5.50 15.46 14.18
N SER A 416 4.46 16.17 13.76
CA SER A 416 3.81 17.20 14.58
C SER A 416 2.39 17.46 14.13
N LEU A 417 1.51 17.85 15.05
CA LEU A 417 0.13 18.27 14.79
C LEU A 417 -0.11 19.65 15.41
N THR A 418 -0.68 20.56 14.64
CA THR A 418 -1.36 21.78 15.11
C THR A 418 -2.85 21.55 14.94
N GLY A 419 -3.60 21.51 16.04
CA GLY A 419 -5.04 21.20 16.04
C GLY A 419 -5.41 20.37 17.26
N ARG A 420 -6.71 20.26 17.54
CA ARG A 420 -7.23 19.48 18.67
C ARG A 420 -8.36 18.59 18.20
N ARG A 421 -8.42 17.36 18.71
CA ARG A 421 -9.53 16.44 18.42
C ARG A 421 -10.88 17.07 18.74
N GLY A 422 -11.85 16.86 17.85
CA GLY A 422 -13.17 17.50 17.88
C GLY A 422 -13.20 18.87 17.22
N ASP A 423 -12.05 19.52 17.01
CA ASP A 423 -11.94 20.78 16.28
C ASP A 423 -11.51 20.50 14.84
N VAL A 424 -12.50 20.18 14.02
CA VAL A 424 -12.34 19.82 12.60
C VAL A 424 -12.52 21.02 11.68
N HIS A 425 -12.74 22.20 12.25
CA HIS A 425 -12.92 23.45 11.52
C HIS A 425 -11.67 24.32 11.75
N GLY A 426 -11.08 24.90 10.71
CA GLY A 426 -9.94 25.82 10.82
C GLY A 426 -8.60 25.27 10.35
N GLU A 427 -7.53 26.04 10.61
CA GLU A 427 -6.15 25.86 10.09
C GLU A 427 -5.38 24.67 10.72
N SER A 428 -6.08 23.57 11.03
CA SER A 428 -5.43 22.37 11.52
C SER A 428 -4.45 21.85 10.49
N ARG A 429 -3.21 21.60 10.91
CA ARG A 429 -2.14 21.15 10.03
C ARG A 429 -1.25 20.14 10.72
N TRP A 430 -0.62 19.28 9.94
CA TRP A 430 0.40 18.39 10.46
C TRP A 430 1.57 18.24 9.51
N ARG A 431 2.66 17.75 10.08
CA ARG A 431 3.88 17.38 9.36
C ARG A 431 4.03 15.87 9.39
N THR A 432 4.23 15.26 8.24
CA THR A 432 4.47 13.83 8.08
C THR A 432 5.78 13.56 7.35
N GLU A 433 6.24 12.32 7.40
CA GLU A 433 7.41 11.85 6.67
C GLU A 433 7.14 10.51 5.98
N TYR A 434 7.79 10.33 4.83
CA TYR A 434 7.91 9.06 4.12
C TYR A 434 9.36 8.89 3.64
N ASP A 435 10.01 7.81 4.08
CA ASP A 435 11.29 7.37 3.55
C ASP A 435 11.05 6.64 2.23
N SER A 436 11.71 7.06 1.15
CA SER A 436 11.60 6.46 -0.18
C SER A 436 12.85 5.63 -0.47
N PRO A 437 12.84 4.31 -0.24
CA PRO A 437 14.03 3.48 -0.43
C PRO A 437 14.39 3.34 -1.90
N ALA A 438 15.68 3.35 -2.23
CA ALA A 438 16.15 3.17 -3.61
C ALA A 438 15.74 1.82 -4.24
N ASP A 439 15.53 0.81 -3.41
CA ASP A 439 15.10 -0.54 -3.80
C ASP A 439 13.58 -0.76 -3.73
N ALA A 440 12.80 0.31 -3.55
CA ALA A 440 11.34 0.21 -3.56
C ALA A 440 10.81 -0.35 -4.87
N TRP A 441 9.77 -1.18 -4.78
CA TRP A 441 9.19 -1.90 -5.92
C TRP A 441 8.81 -0.96 -7.09
N TYR A 442 8.32 0.23 -6.78
CA TYR A 442 7.83 1.19 -7.78
C TYR A 442 8.95 1.84 -8.61
N TYR A 443 10.19 1.90 -8.12
CA TYR A 443 11.32 2.37 -8.94
C TYR A 443 11.73 1.33 -9.96
N ARG A 444 11.72 0.05 -9.57
CA ARG A 444 12.06 -1.08 -10.44
C ARG A 444 10.98 -1.34 -11.48
N ASP A 445 9.72 -1.21 -11.08
CA ASP A 445 8.58 -1.60 -11.90
C ASP A 445 8.10 -0.46 -12.83
N SER A 446 8.62 0.78 -12.72
CA SER A 446 8.17 1.91 -13.54
C SER A 446 9.02 2.14 -14.79
N ALA A 447 8.39 2.69 -15.84
CA ALA A 447 9.09 3.28 -16.98
C ALA A 447 9.81 4.60 -16.65
N ASN A 448 9.41 5.29 -15.57
CA ASN A 448 9.99 6.58 -15.21
C ASN A 448 11.38 6.41 -14.59
N ALA A 449 12.32 7.30 -14.94
CA ALA A 449 13.64 7.33 -14.33
C ALA A 449 13.60 7.66 -12.82
N GLY A 450 12.57 8.40 -12.39
CA GLY A 450 12.30 8.78 -11.00
C GLY A 450 11.08 8.07 -10.40
N MET A 451 10.55 8.65 -9.33
CA MET A 451 9.31 8.16 -8.70
C MET A 451 8.13 8.31 -9.69
N PRO A 452 7.29 7.28 -9.88
CA PRO A 452 6.13 7.38 -10.77
C PRO A 452 5.04 8.29 -10.18
N ASN A 453 4.18 8.81 -11.06
CA ASN A 453 3.13 9.76 -10.68
C ASN A 453 2.16 9.15 -9.65
N CYS A 454 1.78 7.89 -9.78
CA CYS A 454 0.92 7.23 -8.78
C CYS A 454 1.50 7.27 -7.36
N VAL A 455 2.81 7.18 -7.18
CA VAL A 455 3.44 7.19 -5.84
C VAL A 455 3.54 8.62 -5.30
N HIS A 456 3.78 9.62 -6.16
CA HIS A 456 3.63 11.03 -5.78
C HIS A 456 2.21 11.32 -5.29
N MET A 457 1.19 10.83 -6.00
CA MET A 457 -0.20 10.95 -5.58
C MET A 457 -0.47 10.19 -4.28
N GLU A 458 -0.15 8.91 -4.19
CA GLU A 458 -0.50 8.08 -3.02
C GLU A 458 0.18 8.56 -1.74
N SER A 459 1.49 8.83 -1.77
CA SER A 459 2.20 9.33 -0.59
C SER A 459 1.60 10.64 -0.08
N SER A 460 1.29 11.57 -0.99
CA SER A 460 0.76 12.86 -0.59
C SER A 460 -0.70 12.83 -0.15
N LEU A 461 -1.52 12.03 -0.83
CA LEU A 461 -2.95 11.91 -0.58
C LEU A 461 -3.25 11.15 0.72
N GLN A 462 -2.51 10.08 1.02
CA GLN A 462 -2.65 9.36 2.29
C GLN A 462 -2.31 10.27 3.48
N ALA A 463 -1.20 11.01 3.38
CA ALA A 463 -0.77 11.95 4.41
C ALA A 463 -1.75 13.12 4.56
N ALA A 464 -2.34 13.63 3.48
CA ALA A 464 -3.34 14.70 3.59
C ALA A 464 -4.65 14.20 4.21
N ALA A 465 -5.16 13.05 3.76
CA ALA A 465 -6.47 12.55 4.17
C ALA A 465 -6.51 12.06 5.63
N PHE A 466 -5.40 11.54 6.17
CA PHE A 466 -5.42 10.93 7.50
C PHE A 466 -5.59 11.95 8.65
N ILE A 467 -5.30 13.24 8.44
CA ILE A 467 -5.46 14.26 9.49
C ILE A 467 -6.93 14.41 9.90
N GLY A 468 -7.87 14.24 8.95
CA GLY A 468 -9.31 14.37 9.19
C GLY A 468 -9.86 13.38 10.24
N PRO A 469 -9.71 12.06 10.03
CA PRO A 469 -10.05 11.05 11.03
C PRO A 469 -9.28 11.24 12.33
N TYR A 470 -7.98 11.60 12.26
CA TYR A 470 -7.20 11.85 13.47
C TYR A 470 -7.70 13.06 14.26
N LEU A 471 -8.29 14.08 13.64
CA LEU A 471 -8.94 15.18 14.35
C LEU A 471 -10.35 14.81 14.85
N GLY A 472 -10.81 13.58 14.62
CA GLY A 472 -12.13 13.11 15.04
C GLY A 472 -13.25 13.46 14.04
N GLY A 473 -12.93 13.77 12.78
CA GLY A 473 -13.93 14.05 11.74
C GLY A 473 -14.99 12.94 11.63
N THR A 474 -14.54 11.68 11.66
CA THR A 474 -15.42 10.51 11.60
C THR A 474 -16.18 10.22 12.90
N LEU A 475 -15.96 11.01 13.96
CA LEU A 475 -16.66 10.91 15.25
C LEU A 475 -17.70 12.03 15.44
N LEU A 476 -17.74 13.03 14.54
CA LEU A 476 -18.63 14.19 14.69
C LEU A 476 -20.11 13.79 14.76
N GLY A 477 -20.88 14.56 15.50
CA GLY A 477 -22.32 14.30 15.71
C GLY A 477 -22.63 13.06 16.56
N GLY A 478 -21.62 12.49 17.24
CA GLY A 478 -21.79 11.23 17.98
C GLY A 478 -21.81 9.99 17.09
N GLY A 479 -21.34 10.11 15.84
CA GLY A 479 -21.43 9.05 14.84
C GLY A 479 -20.75 7.74 15.27
N ASP A 480 -21.55 6.70 15.43
CA ASP A 480 -21.10 5.30 15.57
C ASP A 480 -21.01 4.58 14.22
N GLU A 481 -21.54 5.19 13.15
CA GLU A 481 -21.52 4.61 11.82
C GLU A 481 -20.09 4.60 11.24
N PRO A 482 -19.59 3.44 10.79
CA PRO A 482 -18.29 3.40 10.16
C PRO A 482 -18.34 3.99 8.75
N LEU A 483 -17.54 5.03 8.49
CA LEU A 483 -17.43 5.69 7.19
C LEU A 483 -16.32 5.08 6.31
N ARG A 484 -16.32 5.37 5.01
CA ARG A 484 -15.28 4.97 4.04
C ARG A 484 -14.64 6.17 3.41
N LEU A 485 -13.31 6.14 3.32
CA LEU A 485 -12.52 7.23 2.72
C LEU A 485 -12.53 7.12 1.20
N ARG A 486 -12.91 8.19 0.50
CA ARG A 486 -12.76 8.30 -0.95
C ARG A 486 -12.17 9.65 -1.31
N ASN A 487 -11.17 9.62 -2.18
CA ASN A 487 -10.75 10.83 -2.88
C ASN A 487 -11.82 11.22 -3.90
N LEU A 488 -12.14 12.50 -4.01
CA LEU A 488 -13.17 13.01 -4.93
C LEU A 488 -12.59 13.87 -6.02
N GLU A 489 -11.61 14.71 -5.72
CA GLU A 489 -10.93 15.53 -6.71
C GLU A 489 -9.65 16.12 -6.13
N GLY A 490 -8.82 16.64 -7.01
CA GLY A 490 -7.65 17.38 -6.61
C GLY A 490 -6.85 17.84 -7.80
N GLN A 491 -5.79 18.55 -7.47
CA GLN A 491 -4.78 18.97 -8.41
C GLN A 491 -3.41 18.95 -7.75
N ALA A 492 -2.39 18.64 -8.52
CA ALA A 492 -1.03 18.65 -8.02
C ALA A 492 -0.02 19.00 -9.11
N THR A 493 1.10 19.58 -8.68
CA THR A 493 2.19 20.03 -9.56
C THR A 493 3.52 19.59 -8.97
N LEU A 494 4.34 18.95 -9.80
CA LEU A 494 5.75 18.76 -9.52
C LEU A 494 6.49 20.09 -9.79
N LEU A 495 7.04 20.71 -8.76
CA LEU A 495 7.66 22.03 -8.79
C LEU A 495 9.10 21.99 -9.28
N ARG A 496 9.81 20.89 -9.03
CA ARG A 496 11.19 20.66 -9.46
C ARG A 496 11.50 19.18 -9.54
N ALA A 497 12.46 18.82 -10.38
CA ALA A 497 12.97 17.46 -10.47
C ALA A 497 13.85 17.15 -9.25
N VAL A 498 13.61 16.02 -8.61
CA VAL A 498 14.38 15.51 -7.48
C VAL A 498 14.55 14.00 -7.61
N ASP A 499 15.73 13.49 -7.27
CA ASP A 499 15.88 12.06 -7.01
C ASP A 499 15.46 11.79 -5.56
N LEU A 500 14.45 10.95 -5.39
CA LEU A 500 13.85 10.64 -4.10
C LEU A 500 14.40 9.34 -3.51
N ARG A 501 15.28 8.63 -4.23
CA ARG A 501 15.90 7.39 -3.76
C ARG A 501 16.75 7.64 -2.51
N ASP A 502 16.48 6.82 -1.49
CA ASP A 502 17.05 6.89 -0.14
C ASP A 502 16.87 8.26 0.55
N GLN A 503 15.86 9.02 0.14
CA GLN A 503 15.50 10.29 0.75
C GLN A 503 14.29 10.17 1.68
N THR A 504 14.23 11.05 2.68
CA THR A 504 13.01 11.26 3.49
C THR A 504 12.23 12.45 2.93
N ILE A 505 11.05 12.16 2.38
CA ILE A 505 10.07 13.16 1.96
C ILE A 505 9.38 13.67 3.20
N SER A 506 9.37 14.99 3.41
CA SER A 506 8.59 15.63 4.46
C SER A 506 7.41 16.34 3.85
N GLN A 507 6.23 16.19 4.43
CA GLN A 507 5.01 16.84 3.94
C GLN A 507 4.33 17.65 5.03
N GLU A 508 3.95 18.88 4.70
CA GLU A 508 2.98 19.65 5.47
C GLU A 508 1.59 19.50 4.83
N SER A 509 0.56 19.30 5.63
CA SER A 509 -0.82 19.24 5.15
C SER A 509 -1.75 19.99 6.09
N SER A 510 -2.67 20.76 5.51
CA SER A 510 -3.61 21.60 6.23
C SER A 510 -5.04 21.28 5.79
N VAL A 511 -5.96 21.22 6.76
CA VAL A 511 -7.40 21.21 6.49
C VAL A 511 -7.82 22.62 6.08
N ILE A 512 -8.44 22.75 4.91
CA ILE A 512 -8.90 24.03 4.36
C ILE A 512 -10.37 24.22 4.69
N THR A 513 -11.19 23.22 4.37
CA THR A 513 -12.62 23.24 4.68
C THR A 513 -13.08 21.87 5.17
N THR A 514 -14.08 21.89 6.05
CA THR A 514 -14.83 20.70 6.46
C THR A 514 -16.31 21.00 6.29
N SER A 515 -16.99 20.18 5.49
CA SER A 515 -18.44 20.24 5.28
C SER A 515 -19.07 18.94 5.75
N VAL A 516 -20.13 19.03 6.56
CA VAL A 516 -20.83 17.85 7.08
C VAL A 516 -22.23 17.82 6.50
N THR A 517 -22.62 16.66 5.99
CA THR A 517 -23.95 16.36 5.43
C THR A 517 -24.44 15.02 5.99
N PRO A 518 -25.76 14.73 5.95
CA PRO A 518 -26.25 13.42 6.38
C PRO A 518 -25.55 12.28 5.62
N GLY A 519 -24.92 11.36 6.35
CA GLY A 519 -24.21 10.20 5.78
C GLY A 519 -22.87 10.51 5.12
N ALA A 520 -22.40 11.75 5.10
CA ALA A 520 -21.12 12.10 4.50
C ALA A 520 -20.43 13.31 5.14
N LEU A 521 -19.11 13.23 5.29
CA LEU A 521 -18.25 14.35 5.63
C LEU A 521 -17.29 14.61 4.48
N LEU A 522 -17.11 15.88 4.09
CA LEU A 522 -16.21 16.28 3.02
C LEU A 522 -15.12 17.19 3.59
N GLN A 523 -13.88 16.95 3.21
CA GLN A 523 -12.72 17.75 3.63
C GLN A 523 -11.81 18.08 2.47
N GLU A 524 -11.53 19.36 2.32
CA GLU A 524 -10.52 19.87 1.41
C GLU A 524 -9.21 20.07 2.16
N PHE A 525 -8.12 19.65 1.54
CA PHE A 525 -6.77 19.77 2.08
C PHE A 525 -5.87 20.49 1.09
N ALA A 526 -4.91 21.25 1.60
CA ALA A 526 -3.72 21.68 0.87
C ALA A 526 -2.50 20.93 1.43
N TYR A 527 -1.56 20.60 0.56
CA TYR A 527 -0.34 19.92 0.98
C TYR A 527 0.87 20.32 0.15
N GLU A 528 2.03 20.23 0.77
CA GLU A 528 3.33 20.48 0.16
C GLU A 528 4.35 19.46 0.63
N CYS A 529 4.96 18.75 -0.31
CA CYS A 529 6.07 17.83 -0.07
C CYS A 529 7.40 18.54 -0.35
N SER A 530 8.34 18.36 0.57
CA SER A 530 9.66 18.98 0.58
C SER A 530 10.74 17.94 0.79
N LEU A 531 11.90 18.19 0.16
CA LEU A 531 13.14 17.47 0.40
C LEU A 531 14.14 18.46 1.01
N ALA A 532 14.70 18.13 2.17
CA ALA A 532 15.61 19.01 2.91
C ALA A 532 15.06 20.44 3.17
N GLY A 533 13.73 20.59 3.23
CA GLY A 533 13.07 21.89 3.44
C GLY A 533 12.74 22.66 2.17
N GLU A 534 13.16 22.17 1.00
CA GLU A 534 12.82 22.76 -0.29
C GLU A 534 11.61 22.05 -0.93
N PRO A 535 10.52 22.77 -1.23
CA PRO A 535 9.34 22.19 -1.87
C PRO A 535 9.64 21.58 -3.23
N PHE A 536 9.05 20.42 -3.53
CA PHE A 536 9.13 19.81 -4.85
C PHE A 536 7.79 19.33 -5.40
N TYR A 537 6.77 19.16 -4.57
CA TYR A 537 5.43 18.75 -5.01
C TYR A 537 4.38 19.45 -4.16
N ARG A 538 3.33 19.99 -4.78
CA ARG A 538 2.28 20.73 -4.09
C ARG A 538 0.93 20.43 -4.72
N GLY A 539 -0.11 20.33 -3.89
CA GLY A 539 -1.45 20.12 -4.39
C GLY A 539 -2.56 20.50 -3.41
N THR A 540 -3.78 20.42 -3.90
CA THR A 540 -5.00 20.44 -3.10
C THR A 540 -5.83 19.20 -3.43
N SER A 541 -6.62 18.74 -2.48
CA SER A 541 -7.51 17.61 -2.72
C SER A 541 -8.73 17.60 -1.80
N LEU A 542 -9.86 17.19 -2.36
CA LEU A 542 -11.11 16.96 -1.65
C LEU A 542 -11.29 15.46 -1.40
N PHE A 543 -11.45 15.08 -0.15
CA PHE A 543 -11.87 13.74 0.25
C PHE A 543 -13.27 13.76 0.85
N GLY A 544 -13.96 12.63 0.73
CA GLY A 544 -15.17 12.36 1.47
C GLY A 544 -15.06 11.10 2.32
N TYR A 545 -15.80 11.11 3.42
CA TYR A 545 -15.99 9.99 4.33
C TYR A 545 -17.47 9.63 4.28
N PHE A 546 -17.79 8.49 3.69
CA PHE A 546 -19.14 8.15 3.29
C PHE A 546 -19.69 6.96 4.06
N SER A 547 -20.98 7.00 4.39
CA SER A 547 -21.75 5.82 4.75
C SER A 547 -21.86 4.86 3.57
N ASN A 548 -22.20 3.60 3.86
CA ASN A 548 -22.50 2.63 2.80
C ASN A 548 -23.68 3.10 1.92
N GLU A 549 -24.69 3.74 2.51
CA GLU A 549 -25.84 4.28 1.77
C GLU A 549 -25.41 5.36 0.78
N ALA A 550 -24.57 6.31 1.22
CA ALA A 550 -24.07 7.36 0.34
C ALA A 550 -23.22 6.81 -0.81
N LEU A 551 -22.42 5.76 -0.58
CA LEU A 551 -21.66 5.09 -1.63
C LEU A 551 -22.55 4.33 -2.62
N ASN A 552 -23.61 3.68 -2.15
CA ASN A 552 -24.52 2.91 -3.01
C ASN A 552 -25.35 3.80 -3.95
N ASN A 553 -25.55 5.07 -3.59
CA ASN A 553 -26.34 6.04 -4.34
C ASN A 553 -25.49 6.94 -5.27
N GLN A 554 -24.27 6.51 -5.62
CA GLN A 554 -23.41 7.25 -6.54
C GLN A 554 -23.97 7.28 -7.96
N VAL A 555 -23.90 8.45 -8.59
CA VAL A 555 -24.45 8.72 -9.93
C VAL A 555 -23.39 9.01 -11.00
N GLY A 556 -22.11 8.82 -10.69
CA GLY A 556 -21.04 9.13 -11.64
C GLY A 556 -20.79 10.63 -11.82
N LEU A 557 -19.92 10.97 -12.76
CA LEU A 557 -19.63 12.36 -13.12
C LEU A 557 -20.79 13.04 -13.88
N ASP A 558 -21.65 12.24 -14.51
CA ASP A 558 -22.69 12.71 -15.43
C ASP A 558 -24.11 12.69 -14.84
N GLY A 559 -24.23 12.52 -13.51
CA GLY A 559 -25.52 12.56 -12.82
C GLY A 559 -26.48 11.44 -13.25
N GLY A 560 -25.96 10.25 -13.48
CA GLY A 560 -26.70 9.05 -13.88
C GLY A 560 -27.02 8.98 -15.37
N ARG A 561 -26.65 10.01 -16.15
CA ARG A 561 -26.79 9.97 -17.60
C ARG A 561 -25.66 9.17 -18.24
N LEU A 562 -25.99 8.43 -19.30
CA LEU A 562 -24.98 7.79 -20.13
C LEU A 562 -24.13 8.86 -20.82
N ALA A 563 -22.81 8.74 -20.66
CA ALA A 563 -21.83 9.53 -21.40
C ALA A 563 -21.08 8.61 -22.35
N PRO A 564 -21.38 8.66 -23.67
CA PRO A 564 -20.67 7.82 -24.63
C PRO A 564 -19.23 8.27 -24.80
N THR A 565 -18.34 7.31 -25.11
CA THR A 565 -16.95 7.61 -25.45
C THR A 565 -16.86 8.44 -26.73
N TRP A 566 -15.69 8.99 -27.04
CA TRP A 566 -15.51 9.63 -28.34
C TRP A 566 -15.62 8.65 -29.50
N LEU A 567 -15.12 7.42 -29.35
CA LEU A 567 -15.19 6.40 -30.41
C LEU A 567 -16.63 5.98 -30.72
N GLU A 568 -17.47 5.83 -29.69
CA GLU A 568 -18.90 5.52 -29.88
C GLU A 568 -19.66 6.62 -30.64
N ARG A 569 -19.21 7.88 -30.51
CA ARG A 569 -19.75 9.02 -31.27
C ARG A 569 -19.17 9.14 -32.67
N ASN A 570 -18.09 8.43 -32.97
CA ASN A 570 -17.34 8.47 -34.22
C ASN A 570 -17.10 7.03 -34.72
N ASP A 571 -18.17 6.26 -34.84
CA ASP A 571 -18.17 4.81 -35.13
C ASP A 571 -17.55 4.41 -36.49
N THR A 572 -17.33 5.38 -37.37
CA THR A 572 -16.67 5.22 -38.68
C THR A 572 -15.17 5.55 -38.66
N ALA A 573 -14.62 6.00 -37.52
CA ALA A 573 -13.21 6.32 -37.39
C ALA A 573 -12.35 5.05 -37.54
N ALA A 574 -11.29 5.14 -38.36
CA ALA A 574 -10.35 4.04 -38.51
C ALA A 574 -9.48 3.92 -37.24
N THR A 575 -9.39 2.71 -36.71
CA THR A 575 -8.54 2.39 -35.55
C THR A 575 -7.35 1.54 -35.96
N ARG A 576 -6.25 1.69 -35.22
CA ARG A 576 -5.11 0.76 -35.21
C ARG A 576 -4.77 0.39 -33.78
N THR A 577 -4.25 -0.81 -33.55
CA THR A 577 -3.95 -1.30 -32.20
C THR A 577 -2.47 -1.17 -31.89
N VAL A 578 -2.17 -0.69 -30.68
CA VAL A 578 -0.84 -0.72 -30.07
C VAL A 578 -0.80 -1.86 -29.05
N ASP A 579 0.04 -2.86 -29.29
CA ASP A 579 0.23 -4.00 -28.39
C ASP A 579 1.38 -3.72 -27.41
N VAL A 580 1.01 -3.23 -26.22
CA VAL A 580 1.97 -2.87 -25.16
C VAL A 580 2.61 -4.12 -24.56
N SER A 581 1.89 -5.24 -24.49
CA SER A 581 2.41 -6.52 -23.99
C SER A 581 3.51 -7.08 -24.88
N ALA A 582 3.31 -7.11 -26.20
CA ALA A 582 4.32 -7.54 -27.17
C ALA A 582 5.52 -6.60 -27.19
N ARG A 583 5.25 -5.29 -27.12
CA ARG A 583 6.27 -4.26 -26.89
C ARG A 583 7.08 -4.65 -25.66
N ARG A 584 6.48 -4.79 -24.47
CA ARG A 584 7.16 -5.19 -23.21
C ARG A 584 8.09 -6.38 -23.32
N ALA A 585 7.75 -7.39 -24.13
CA ALA A 585 8.58 -8.58 -24.34
C ALA A 585 9.85 -8.36 -25.19
N SER A 586 9.96 -7.25 -25.93
CA SER A 586 11.04 -6.99 -26.89
C SER A 586 12.00 -5.90 -26.40
N PRO A 587 13.34 -6.05 -26.44
CA PRO A 587 14.27 -5.00 -25.99
C PRO A 587 14.02 -3.65 -26.70
N GLY A 588 14.16 -2.54 -25.98
CA GLY A 588 13.99 -1.18 -26.51
C GLY A 588 14.86 -0.17 -25.78
N GLN A 589 15.07 1.00 -26.36
CA GLN A 589 15.93 2.05 -25.78
C GLN A 589 15.31 2.75 -24.56
N VAL A 590 13.98 2.84 -24.51
CA VAL A 590 13.24 3.45 -23.39
C VAL A 590 12.73 2.37 -22.45
N ALA A 591 12.90 2.61 -21.14
CA ALA A 591 12.36 1.78 -20.07
C ALA A 591 10.83 1.63 -20.17
N ARG A 592 10.30 0.61 -19.49
CA ARG A 592 8.88 0.26 -19.50
C ARG A 592 8.39 -0.07 -18.13
N SER A 593 7.11 0.18 -17.91
CA SER A 593 6.45 -0.31 -16.71
C SER A 593 6.29 -1.83 -16.81
N VAL A 594 6.67 -2.53 -15.75
CA VAL A 594 6.69 -4.00 -15.66
C VAL A 594 6.14 -4.45 -14.30
N GLY A 595 6.01 -5.75 -14.10
CA GLY A 595 5.62 -6.31 -12.81
C GLY A 595 4.31 -5.71 -12.31
N ARG A 596 4.35 -5.06 -11.13
CA ARG A 596 3.16 -4.51 -10.48
C ARG A 596 2.62 -3.23 -11.12
N LEU A 597 3.42 -2.55 -11.96
CA LEU A 597 3.00 -1.36 -12.73
C LEU A 597 2.72 -1.69 -14.20
N ALA A 598 2.64 -2.95 -14.60
CA ALA A 598 2.13 -3.31 -15.93
C ALA A 598 0.60 -3.13 -15.97
N LEU A 599 0.12 -1.88 -16.11
CA LEU A 599 -1.30 -1.53 -15.95
C LEU A 599 -2.09 -1.50 -17.26
N VAL A 600 -1.40 -1.53 -18.41
CA VAL A 600 -2.00 -1.50 -19.75
C VAL A 600 -1.37 -2.58 -20.64
N ASP A 601 -2.21 -3.41 -21.25
CA ASP A 601 -1.79 -4.49 -22.15
C ASP A 601 -1.83 -4.09 -23.63
N GLY A 602 -2.70 -3.15 -23.98
CA GLY A 602 -2.84 -2.61 -25.32
C GLY A 602 -3.98 -1.60 -25.41
N PHE A 603 -4.00 -0.83 -26.49
CA PHE A 603 -5.06 0.14 -26.76
C PHE A 603 -5.19 0.41 -28.26
N ASP A 604 -6.38 0.86 -28.66
CA ASP A 604 -6.66 1.33 -29.99
C ASP A 604 -6.37 2.82 -30.11
N VAL A 605 -5.84 3.22 -31.25
CA VAL A 605 -5.51 4.59 -31.62
C VAL A 605 -6.31 5.00 -32.84
N VAL A 606 -6.89 6.20 -32.78
CA VAL A 606 -7.38 6.93 -33.95
C VAL A 606 -6.42 8.09 -34.21
N ASP A 607 -5.57 7.95 -35.23
CA ASP A 607 -4.65 9.02 -35.64
C ASP A 607 -5.45 10.22 -36.17
N GLY A 608 -5.10 11.44 -35.75
CA GLY A 608 -5.90 12.63 -36.05
C GLY A 608 -7.27 12.67 -35.35
N GLY A 609 -7.55 11.73 -34.45
CA GLY A 609 -8.77 11.67 -33.65
C GLY A 609 -8.72 12.52 -32.38
N GLY A 610 -9.82 12.46 -31.61
CA GLY A 610 -9.94 13.13 -30.32
C GLY A 610 -10.29 14.61 -30.40
N ASN A 611 -10.43 15.26 -29.25
CA ASN A 611 -11.01 16.61 -29.17
C ASN A 611 -10.13 17.70 -29.80
N ALA A 612 -8.82 17.46 -29.90
CA ALA A 612 -7.86 18.36 -30.55
C ALA A 612 -7.43 17.90 -31.97
N GLY A 613 -7.96 16.77 -32.45
CA GLY A 613 -7.61 16.23 -33.77
C GLY A 613 -6.15 15.79 -33.92
N LEU A 614 -5.47 15.41 -32.82
CA LEU A 614 -4.08 14.95 -32.83
C LEU A 614 -4.02 13.42 -32.79
N ALA A 615 -4.54 12.83 -31.72
CA ALA A 615 -4.75 11.40 -31.58
C ALA A 615 -5.75 11.12 -30.44
N TYR A 616 -6.41 9.97 -30.54
CA TYR A 616 -7.32 9.47 -29.52
C TYR A 616 -6.97 8.02 -29.20
N LEU A 617 -6.86 7.71 -27.90
CA LEU A 617 -6.56 6.38 -27.38
C LEU A 617 -7.79 5.84 -26.70
N HIS A 618 -8.11 4.56 -26.92
CA HIS A 618 -9.23 3.89 -26.28
C HIS A 618 -8.93 2.43 -26.01
N TRP A 619 -9.31 1.94 -24.85
CA TRP A 619 -9.21 0.52 -24.52
C TRP A 619 -10.23 0.10 -23.48
N VAL A 620 -10.51 -1.20 -23.50
CA VAL A 620 -11.39 -1.87 -22.54
C VAL A 620 -10.57 -3.00 -21.93
N GLN A 621 -10.48 -3.05 -20.61
CA GLN A 621 -9.74 -4.10 -19.92
C GLN A 621 -10.56 -4.68 -18.76
N PRO A 622 -10.50 -6.00 -18.55
CA PRO A 622 -11.15 -6.64 -17.41
C PRO A 622 -10.45 -6.25 -16.10
N ILE A 623 -11.20 -6.23 -15.00
CA ILE A 623 -10.60 -6.17 -13.66
C ILE A 623 -10.18 -7.59 -13.26
N ASP A 624 -8.91 -7.76 -12.89
CA ASP A 624 -8.45 -8.96 -12.19
C ASP A 624 -8.85 -8.85 -10.70
N PRO A 625 -9.82 -9.65 -10.22
CA PRO A 625 -10.26 -9.60 -8.83
C PRO A 625 -9.19 -10.08 -7.85
N THR A 626 -8.10 -10.71 -8.32
CA THR A 626 -6.97 -11.19 -7.52
C THR A 626 -5.77 -10.23 -7.53
N ALA A 627 -5.89 -9.09 -8.21
CA ALA A 627 -4.81 -8.11 -8.29
C ALA A 627 -4.32 -7.68 -6.89
N TRP A 628 -2.99 -7.64 -6.73
CA TRP A 628 -2.30 -7.47 -5.45
C TRP A 628 -2.76 -6.24 -4.66
N TYR A 629 -3.07 -5.13 -5.35
CA TYR A 629 -3.47 -3.89 -4.70
C TYR A 629 -4.80 -4.02 -3.95
N PHE A 630 -5.70 -4.96 -4.30
CA PHE A 630 -6.94 -5.12 -3.53
C PHE A 630 -6.70 -5.74 -2.14
N GLU A 631 -5.56 -6.41 -1.93
CA GLU A 631 -5.17 -6.85 -0.59
C GLU A 631 -4.49 -5.74 0.23
N GLN A 632 -4.08 -4.64 -0.39
CA GLN A 632 -3.36 -3.56 0.30
C GLN A 632 -4.14 -2.24 0.35
N HIS A 633 -5.03 -2.01 -0.60
CA HIS A 633 -5.78 -0.77 -0.72
C HIS A 633 -7.09 -0.89 0.06
N PHE A 634 -7.03 -0.39 1.30
CA PHE A 634 -8.09 -0.37 2.32
C PHE A 634 -8.58 -1.76 2.75
N ARG A 635 -8.01 -2.27 3.85
CA ARG A 635 -8.48 -3.49 4.50
C ARG A 635 -9.98 -3.41 4.84
N LEU A 636 -10.72 -4.47 4.52
CA LEU A 636 -12.18 -4.60 4.64
C LEU A 636 -13.01 -3.73 3.67
N ASP A 637 -12.40 -2.83 2.90
CA ASP A 637 -13.06 -1.96 1.91
C ASP A 637 -12.26 -1.90 0.58
N PRO A 638 -11.98 -3.07 -0.04
CA PRO A 638 -11.05 -3.13 -1.16
C PRO A 638 -11.63 -2.46 -2.41
N VAL A 639 -10.91 -1.45 -2.90
CA VAL A 639 -11.21 -0.74 -4.15
C VAL A 639 -9.92 -0.52 -4.94
N ILE A 640 -10.00 -0.24 -6.25
CA ILE A 640 -8.80 0.16 -7.02
C ILE A 640 -8.33 1.56 -6.55
N PRO A 641 -7.02 1.79 -6.31
CA PRO A 641 -6.48 3.12 -6.08
C PRO A 641 -6.79 4.07 -7.24
N GLY A 642 -7.34 5.26 -6.96
CA GLY A 642 -7.63 6.24 -8.02
C GLY A 642 -6.36 6.67 -8.76
N SER A 643 -5.24 6.79 -8.03
CA SER A 643 -3.90 7.05 -8.57
C SER A 643 -3.46 6.01 -9.61
N PHE A 644 -3.87 4.75 -9.49
CA PHE A 644 -3.54 3.69 -10.46
C PHE A 644 -4.36 3.87 -11.73
N GLY A 645 -5.63 4.29 -11.64
CA GLY A 645 -6.41 4.63 -12.84
C GLY A 645 -5.82 5.83 -13.61
N VAL A 646 -5.28 6.83 -12.91
CA VAL A 646 -4.53 7.93 -13.53
C VAL A 646 -3.22 7.42 -14.15
N GLU A 647 -2.48 6.57 -13.45
CA GLU A 647 -1.23 5.98 -13.96
C GLU A 647 -1.47 5.12 -15.21
N THR A 648 -2.59 4.39 -15.30
CA THR A 648 -2.96 3.66 -16.52
C THR A 648 -3.12 4.59 -17.72
N LEU A 649 -3.75 5.76 -17.54
CA LEU A 649 -3.84 6.78 -18.59
C LEU A 649 -2.46 7.33 -18.96
N ILE A 650 -1.60 7.59 -17.97
CA ILE A 650 -0.21 8.06 -18.19
C ILE A 650 0.57 7.04 -19.02
N GLN A 651 0.50 5.77 -18.67
CA GLN A 651 1.18 4.70 -19.38
C GLN A 651 0.69 4.57 -20.83
N ALA A 652 -0.62 4.68 -21.08
CA ALA A 652 -1.14 4.66 -22.45
C ALA A 652 -0.57 5.83 -23.29
N VAL A 653 -0.46 7.03 -22.71
CA VAL A 653 0.13 8.20 -23.39
C VAL A 653 1.65 8.04 -23.58
N GLN A 654 2.36 7.45 -22.61
CA GLN A 654 3.77 7.09 -22.74
C GLN A 654 3.99 6.12 -23.90
N GLU A 655 3.22 5.04 -23.95
CA GLU A 655 3.32 4.03 -25.01
C GLU A 655 2.93 4.59 -26.38
N TRP A 656 1.91 5.45 -26.44
CA TRP A 656 1.57 6.17 -27.67
C TRP A 656 2.70 7.10 -28.13
N ALA A 657 3.39 7.80 -27.22
CA ALA A 657 4.51 8.68 -27.58
C ALA A 657 5.64 7.90 -28.28
N LEU A 658 5.91 6.67 -27.85
CA LEU A 658 6.92 5.80 -28.47
C LEU A 658 6.44 5.21 -29.79
N ASP A 659 5.18 4.77 -29.85
CA ASP A 659 4.55 4.30 -31.08
C ASP A 659 4.53 5.40 -32.18
N ALA A 660 4.26 6.65 -31.79
CA ALA A 660 4.35 7.83 -32.65
C ALA A 660 5.81 8.22 -33.02
N GLY A 661 6.82 7.53 -32.47
CA GLY A 661 8.23 7.74 -32.75
C GLY A 661 8.81 9.03 -32.18
N LEU A 662 8.25 9.54 -31.08
CA LEU A 662 8.73 10.78 -30.43
C LEU A 662 10.10 10.60 -29.74
N ASP A 663 10.58 9.37 -29.63
CA ASP A 663 11.88 8.99 -29.05
C ASP A 663 13.02 8.91 -30.06
N ARG A 664 12.74 8.87 -31.37
CA ARG A 664 13.73 8.55 -32.42
C ARG A 664 14.88 9.54 -32.54
N ASP A 665 14.63 10.80 -32.20
CA ASP A 665 15.61 11.89 -32.33
C ASP A 665 16.30 12.24 -31.00
N LEU A 666 16.10 11.45 -29.94
CA LEU A 666 16.64 11.70 -28.61
C LEU A 666 17.77 10.72 -28.29
N ASP A 667 18.88 11.21 -27.72
CA ASP A 667 19.93 10.35 -27.17
C ASP A 667 19.53 9.79 -25.80
N ARG A 668 19.52 8.46 -25.66
CA ARG A 668 19.17 7.74 -24.41
C ARG A 668 17.91 8.30 -23.73
N PRO A 669 16.74 8.27 -24.41
CA PRO A 669 15.53 8.89 -23.89
C PRO A 669 14.95 8.14 -22.68
N GLU A 670 14.49 8.91 -21.70
CA GLU A 670 13.86 8.43 -20.47
C GLU A 670 12.55 9.17 -20.22
N PHE A 671 11.56 8.47 -19.66
CA PHE A 671 10.35 9.11 -19.16
C PHE A 671 10.59 9.74 -17.80
N VAL A 672 10.00 10.92 -17.60
CA VAL A 672 9.96 11.60 -16.31
C VAL A 672 8.59 12.23 -16.05
N VAL A 673 8.26 12.39 -14.77
CA VAL A 673 7.11 13.19 -14.36
C VAL A 673 7.40 14.67 -14.69
N PRO A 674 6.55 15.34 -15.50
CA PRO A 674 6.87 16.68 -15.99
C PRO A 674 6.83 17.75 -14.89
N VAL A 675 7.90 18.54 -14.80
CA VAL A 675 7.95 19.72 -13.91
C VAL A 675 7.10 20.85 -14.47
N GLY A 676 6.38 21.54 -13.58
CA GLY A 676 5.57 22.72 -13.86
C GLY A 676 4.18 22.44 -14.43
N SER A 677 3.87 21.18 -14.74
CA SER A 677 2.53 20.79 -15.21
C SER A 677 1.60 20.47 -14.04
N THR A 678 0.44 21.11 -14.00
CA THR A 678 -0.60 20.84 -12.99
C THR A 678 -1.59 19.81 -13.51
N LEU A 679 -1.49 18.59 -13.00
CA LEU A 679 -2.46 17.51 -13.20
C LEU A 679 -3.73 17.81 -12.39
N ARG A 680 -4.90 17.57 -12.97
CA ARG A 680 -6.20 17.67 -12.27
C ARG A 680 -6.97 16.38 -12.44
N TRP A 681 -7.64 15.93 -11.38
CA TRP A 681 -8.47 14.73 -11.43
C TRP A 681 -9.78 14.92 -10.67
N LYS A 682 -10.81 14.19 -11.12
CA LYS A 682 -12.11 14.07 -10.49
C LYS A 682 -12.54 12.61 -10.47
N TYR A 683 -13.06 12.17 -9.34
CA TYR A 683 -13.63 10.86 -9.09
C TYR A 683 -15.05 11.01 -8.57
N ARG A 684 -16.02 10.33 -9.19
CA ARG A 684 -17.40 10.19 -8.71
C ARG A 684 -17.84 8.73 -8.81
N GLY A 685 -17.03 7.85 -8.26
CA GLY A 685 -17.27 6.42 -8.29
C GLY A 685 -16.09 5.64 -7.74
N GLN A 686 -16.24 4.32 -7.69
CA GLN A 686 -15.19 3.39 -7.29
C GLN A 686 -15.24 2.14 -8.17
N PHE A 687 -14.11 1.46 -8.26
CA PHE A 687 -14.02 0.11 -8.83
C PHE A 687 -13.86 -0.91 -7.71
N LEU A 688 -14.86 -1.78 -7.59
CA LEU A 688 -14.85 -2.98 -6.78
C LEU A 688 -14.27 -4.16 -7.56
N ARG A 689 -13.89 -5.23 -6.86
CA ARG A 689 -13.45 -6.50 -7.48
C ARG A 689 -14.46 -7.08 -8.47
N THR A 690 -15.74 -6.78 -8.27
CA THR A 690 -16.86 -7.27 -9.08
C THR A 690 -17.22 -6.36 -10.24
N ASP A 691 -16.73 -5.11 -10.25
CA ASP A 691 -16.92 -4.23 -11.39
C ASP A 691 -16.02 -4.74 -12.53
N SER A 692 -16.55 -4.87 -13.74
CA SER A 692 -15.78 -5.22 -14.95
C SER A 692 -16.69 -5.07 -16.18
N PRO A 693 -16.18 -4.60 -17.34
CA PRO A 693 -14.81 -4.12 -17.58
C PRO A 693 -14.61 -2.66 -17.14
N MET A 694 -13.34 -2.23 -17.14
CA MET A 694 -12.97 -0.82 -17.13
C MET A 694 -12.78 -0.35 -18.57
N THR A 695 -13.41 0.77 -18.92
CA THR A 695 -13.22 1.43 -20.22
C THR A 695 -12.46 2.73 -20.00
N PHE A 696 -11.46 2.99 -20.83
CA PHE A 696 -10.62 4.17 -20.76
C PHE A 696 -10.61 4.89 -22.10
N GLU A 697 -10.45 6.21 -22.05
CA GLU A 697 -10.05 6.99 -23.21
C GLU A 697 -9.02 8.06 -22.82
N ALA A 698 -8.15 8.42 -23.76
CA ALA A 698 -7.25 9.56 -23.66
C ALA A 698 -7.26 10.37 -24.97
N HIS A 699 -7.38 11.68 -24.85
CA HIS A 699 -7.33 12.63 -25.95
C HIS A 699 -5.98 13.33 -25.93
N ILE A 700 -5.15 13.14 -26.95
CA ILE A 700 -3.93 13.92 -27.08
C ILE A 700 -4.32 15.36 -27.44
N THR A 701 -3.93 16.32 -26.61
CA THR A 701 -4.28 17.74 -26.74
C THR A 701 -3.09 18.62 -27.10
N GLY A 702 -1.86 18.14 -26.92
CA GLY A 702 -0.67 18.86 -27.36
C GLY A 702 0.58 17.99 -27.42
N VAL A 703 1.49 18.34 -28.33
CA VAL A 703 2.84 17.78 -28.43
C VAL A 703 3.81 18.96 -28.60
N GLU A 704 4.66 19.19 -27.60
CA GLU A 704 5.66 20.26 -27.60
C GLU A 704 7.06 19.66 -27.65
N ARG A 705 7.90 20.16 -28.56
CA ARG A 705 9.31 19.75 -28.69
C ARG A 705 10.22 20.89 -28.24
N ARG A 706 11.22 20.56 -27.42
CA ARG A 706 12.34 21.45 -27.05
C ARG A 706 13.65 20.68 -27.24
N PRO A 707 14.82 21.35 -27.22
CA PRO A 707 16.11 20.65 -27.33
C PRO A 707 16.22 19.50 -26.31
N GLY A 708 16.46 18.29 -26.80
CA GLY A 708 16.62 17.07 -25.99
C GLY A 708 15.35 16.57 -25.29
N ARG A 709 14.15 17.00 -25.67
CA ARG A 709 12.90 16.57 -25.00
C ARG A 709 11.61 16.79 -25.80
N VAL A 710 10.61 16.00 -25.47
CA VAL A 710 9.24 16.09 -25.98
C VAL A 710 8.25 15.98 -24.82
N ARG A 711 7.27 16.88 -24.77
CA ARG A 711 6.16 16.83 -23.81
C ARG A 711 4.84 16.59 -24.54
N VAL A 712 4.07 15.63 -24.05
CA VAL A 712 2.74 15.29 -24.55
C VAL A 712 1.73 15.65 -23.46
N THR A 713 0.69 16.39 -23.84
CA THR A 713 -0.45 16.71 -22.96
C THR A 713 -1.67 15.96 -23.45
N ALA A 714 -2.47 15.45 -22.52
CA ALA A 714 -3.71 14.75 -22.80
C ALA A 714 -4.77 15.01 -21.72
N ASP A 715 -6.02 14.77 -22.08
CA ASP A 715 -7.14 14.66 -21.13
C ASP A 715 -7.71 13.24 -21.22
N GLY A 716 -8.19 12.69 -20.11
CA GLY A 716 -8.63 11.29 -20.04
C GLY A 716 -9.91 11.09 -19.26
N ASN A 717 -10.63 10.02 -19.59
CA ASN A 717 -11.85 9.61 -18.90
C ASN A 717 -11.83 8.10 -18.63
N VAL A 718 -12.48 7.67 -17.56
CA VAL A 718 -12.60 6.26 -17.20
C VAL A 718 -14.03 5.93 -16.79
N TRP A 719 -14.52 4.79 -17.27
CA TRP A 719 -15.84 4.26 -17.01
C TRP A 719 -15.75 2.91 -16.32
N LYS A 720 -16.69 2.71 -15.41
CA LYS A 720 -17.21 1.37 -15.11
C LYS A 720 -18.43 1.10 -15.99
N PRO A 721 -18.97 -0.13 -16.03
CA PRO A 721 -20.11 -0.44 -16.89
C PRO A 721 -21.27 0.56 -16.68
N GLY A 722 -21.61 1.29 -17.75
CA GLY A 722 -22.71 2.26 -17.78
C GLY A 722 -22.48 3.60 -17.09
N MET A 723 -21.30 3.87 -16.51
CA MET A 723 -21.08 5.09 -15.72
C MET A 723 -19.65 5.61 -15.82
N ARG A 724 -19.49 6.86 -16.30
CA ARG A 724 -18.22 7.57 -16.25
C ARG A 724 -17.93 8.00 -14.81
N ILE A 725 -16.78 7.62 -14.30
CA ILE A 725 -16.43 7.85 -12.91
C ILE A 725 -15.17 8.69 -12.75
N TYR A 726 -14.22 8.64 -13.68
CA TYR A 726 -13.00 9.45 -13.63
C TYR A 726 -12.96 10.44 -14.78
N GLN A 727 -12.44 11.63 -14.48
CA GLN A 727 -12.01 12.62 -15.46
C GLN A 727 -10.65 13.15 -15.01
N VAL A 728 -9.69 13.20 -15.94
CA VAL A 728 -8.34 13.69 -15.72
C VAL A 728 -8.05 14.75 -16.77
N ASP A 729 -7.67 15.95 -16.33
CA ASP A 729 -7.36 17.07 -17.21
C ASP A 729 -5.89 17.44 -17.07
N GLN A 730 -5.26 17.85 -18.18
CA GLN A 730 -3.85 18.27 -18.21
C GLN A 730 -2.88 17.18 -17.74
N LEU A 731 -3.17 15.92 -18.07
CA LEU A 731 -2.22 14.83 -17.92
C LEU A 731 -1.03 15.11 -18.83
N CYS A 732 0.18 15.12 -18.26
CA CYS A 732 1.40 15.39 -19.02
C CYS A 732 2.36 14.21 -18.91
N VAL A 733 2.97 13.86 -20.04
CA VAL A 733 4.09 12.92 -20.16
C VAL A 733 5.27 13.66 -20.76
N GLU A 734 6.47 13.44 -20.24
CA GLU A 734 7.70 14.00 -20.79
C GLU A 734 8.68 12.88 -21.07
N LEU A 735 9.18 12.86 -22.31
CA LEU A 735 10.32 12.07 -22.74
C LEU A 735 11.50 13.01 -22.91
N ARG A 736 12.63 12.72 -22.27
CA ARG A 736 13.82 13.59 -22.33
C ARG A 736 15.09 12.77 -22.43
N GLU A 737 16.13 13.36 -22.98
CA GLU A 737 17.50 12.84 -22.85
C GLU A 737 17.91 12.94 -21.37
N ALA A 738 18.69 11.97 -20.88
CA ALA A 738 19.11 11.90 -19.47
C ALA A 738 19.80 13.20 -18.99
N ASP A 739 20.54 13.87 -19.89
CA ASP A 739 21.33 15.06 -19.61
C ASP A 739 20.65 16.37 -20.07
N ALA A 740 19.38 16.32 -20.48
CA ALA A 740 18.68 17.50 -21.00
C ALA A 740 18.45 18.57 -19.90
N PRO A 741 18.57 19.88 -20.22
CA PRO A 741 18.34 20.97 -19.27
C PRO A 741 16.89 20.97 -18.75
N ALA A 742 16.64 21.57 -17.58
CA ALA A 742 15.28 21.70 -17.03
C ALA A 742 14.32 22.35 -18.04
N TRP A 743 13.04 21.92 -18.00
CA TRP A 743 12.00 22.26 -18.99
C TRP A 743 11.89 23.75 -19.27
#